data_AF-A0A7W1MVI1-F1
#
_entry.id   AF-A0A7W1MVI1-F1
#
_cell.length_a   1.000
_cell.length_b   1.000
_cell.length_c   1.000
_cell.angle_alpha   90.00
_cell.angle_beta   90.00
_cell.angle_gamma   90.00
#
_symmetry.space_group_name_H-M   'P 1'
#
loop_
_entity.id
_entity.type
_entity.pdbx_description
1 polymer ?
#
loop_
_entity_poly.entity_id
_entity_poly.type
_entity_poly.pdbx_seq_one_letter_code
_entity_poly.pdbx_strand_id
1 'polypeptide(L)'
;MSDEEKKKLRLEIAHVLFVDIVGYSKLLISEQSDLLEHLKEIVRGSEEVRTAEAAGKLIRLATGDGMALVFRNSPEAPAQCALELARADSQHPELQLRMGIHSGPINEVVDVNDRANVTGAGINLAQRVMDCGDAGHILLSQHVADDLEQYEKWRPLLHVLGECEVKHGVRLRVVNLYTDELGNPAVPEKFQRIGGAKMSRVLWREIVIVLLLIGAFITGAMLFFHRSGSPSSAPSTSPVATAPAIPKKSIAVLPFEYLSEEKANAYFADGVQDEILTDLARIADLKVISRTSVIGYRETAGRNLRKIGQELGVAHLLEGSVHRAGARVRVNAQLIDARTDAHLWAQTYDRDLADVFAIQSEIAKAIADQLEAKLSPNEKSAIEEAPTSNVAAFDFYTQARNLMLNISFTAVRFDNLRRAITLLEQAVAIDSHFFLAYVALAEANDQLYSLGGGDHTPARLAAADAALARVTELRPSAGETSLAVARHRYHAYRDFAGARTELAEAARSLPNEPAIMSLAAFIDRRAGQWEEAVRELSQAIEHDPRNIFFMQQLALTYQYMRRYAEMAAVLDRAIAVDPARVETKIARAQVELHRHADTRPLHDTIQEAVARDPSIASVVAENWINLSLCRRDVDELARALTSLGNRGFGESAVTFDPSFGEALGKYLRGDSVGFHEKLQVARSKQEETVRRQPDYSAPLCALAIIDAMLGRKDDALKEGQRAVELTPVSTDAVSGTEQRVLFAVASAWAGAKDQALDQLEAMTKTPCFLSYGQLKLQPYWDPLRGDPRFEQIVASLAPKETSK
;
A
#
# COMPACT_ATOMS: atom_id res chain seq x y z
N MET A 1 -35.39 41.86 -2.92
CA MET A 1 -35.20 40.61 -3.68
C MET A 1 -35.18 40.99 -5.15
N SER A 2 -34.00 41.30 -5.68
CA SER A 2 -33.80 41.63 -7.09
C SER A 2 -33.92 40.37 -7.94
N ASP A 3 -34.25 40.52 -9.23
CA ASP A 3 -34.35 39.39 -10.18
C ASP A 3 -33.03 38.62 -10.37
N GLU A 4 -31.91 39.06 -9.77
CA GLU A 4 -30.65 38.29 -9.69
C GLU A 4 -30.73 37.07 -8.76
N GLU A 5 -31.55 37.09 -7.69
CA GLU A 5 -31.74 35.93 -6.79
C GLU A 5 -32.62 34.83 -7.42
N LYS A 6 -33.22 35.09 -8.60
CA LYS A 6 -34.06 34.12 -9.34
C LYS A 6 -33.31 33.25 -10.34
N LYS A 7 -31.98 33.39 -10.51
CA LYS A 7 -31.16 32.37 -11.19
C LYS A 7 -30.91 31.14 -10.30
N LYS A 8 -31.98 30.66 -9.65
CA LYS A 8 -32.06 29.32 -9.05
C LYS A 8 -31.76 28.29 -10.14
N LEU A 9 -30.92 27.30 -9.82
CA LEU A 9 -30.71 26.04 -10.56
C LEU A 9 -32.00 25.59 -11.25
N ARG A 10 -32.13 25.91 -12.55
CA ARG A 10 -33.26 25.51 -13.37
C ARG A 10 -32.86 24.19 -13.99
N LEU A 11 -33.56 23.12 -13.65
CA LEU A 11 -33.37 21.81 -14.27
C LEU A 11 -33.71 21.95 -15.75
N GLU A 12 -32.69 22.00 -16.61
CA GLU A 12 -32.84 22.10 -18.06
C GLU A 12 -32.47 20.75 -18.67
N ILE A 13 -33.33 20.19 -19.53
CA ILE A 13 -33.01 18.97 -20.27
C ILE A 13 -32.26 19.40 -21.54
N ALA A 14 -31.10 18.79 -21.77
CA ALA A 14 -30.37 18.95 -23.02
C ALA A 14 -30.05 17.58 -23.64
N HIS A 15 -29.76 17.61 -24.92
CA HIS A 15 -29.46 16.45 -25.73
C HIS A 15 -27.97 16.50 -26.10
N VAL A 16 -27.18 15.60 -25.54
CA VAL A 16 -25.72 15.66 -25.57
C VAL A 16 -25.18 14.60 -26.53
N LEU A 17 -24.34 15.03 -27.47
CA LEU A 17 -23.46 14.19 -28.29
C LEU A 17 -22.02 14.33 -27.78
N PHE A 18 -21.44 13.26 -27.28
CA PHE A 18 -19.99 13.17 -27.04
C PHE A 18 -19.31 12.55 -28.25
N VAL A 19 -18.16 13.11 -28.61
CA VAL A 19 -17.31 12.66 -29.72
C VAL A 19 -15.88 12.59 -29.23
N ASP A 20 -15.21 11.47 -29.50
CA ASP A 20 -13.84 11.21 -29.06
C ASP A 20 -13.05 10.48 -30.16
N ILE A 21 -11.74 10.75 -30.24
CA ILE A 21 -10.81 10.13 -31.19
C ILE A 21 -10.17 8.90 -30.54
N VAL A 22 -10.46 7.71 -31.06
CA VAL A 22 -9.95 6.47 -30.47
C VAL A 22 -8.43 6.36 -30.62
N GLY A 23 -7.74 6.22 -29.48
CA GLY A 23 -6.28 6.06 -29.45
C GLY A 23 -5.49 7.38 -29.46
N TYR A 24 -6.17 8.52 -29.34
CA TYR A 24 -5.60 9.86 -29.32
C TYR A 24 -4.35 10.01 -28.44
N SER A 25 -4.39 9.50 -27.20
CA SER A 25 -3.29 9.63 -26.23
C SER A 25 -2.00 8.88 -26.60
N LYS A 26 -2.03 8.04 -27.64
CA LYS A 26 -0.86 7.27 -28.12
C LYS A 26 -0.11 7.99 -29.24
N LEU A 27 -0.65 9.09 -29.76
CA LEU A 27 -0.09 9.88 -30.86
C LEU A 27 0.91 10.92 -30.35
N LEU A 28 1.77 11.42 -31.24
CA LEU A 28 2.67 12.54 -30.94
C LEU A 28 1.87 13.83 -30.74
N ILE A 29 2.42 14.80 -29.97
CA ILE A 29 1.73 16.06 -29.65
C ILE A 29 1.33 16.86 -30.91
N SER A 30 2.15 16.81 -31.96
CA SER A 30 1.83 17.44 -33.25
C SER A 30 0.65 16.76 -33.94
N GLU A 31 0.62 15.43 -33.98
CA GLU A 31 -0.46 14.64 -34.58
C GLU A 31 -1.77 14.80 -33.81
N GLN A 32 -1.69 14.87 -32.49
CA GLN A 32 -2.81 15.18 -31.60
C GLN A 32 -3.43 16.54 -31.93
N SER A 33 -2.59 17.57 -32.12
CA SER A 33 -3.05 18.92 -32.44
C SER A 33 -3.75 18.97 -33.81
N ASP A 34 -3.16 18.31 -34.82
CA ASP A 34 -3.69 18.27 -36.19
C ASP A 34 -5.06 17.55 -36.25
N LEU A 35 -5.21 16.41 -35.57
CA LEU A 35 -6.48 15.68 -35.54
C LEU A 35 -7.59 16.44 -34.80
N LEU A 36 -7.27 17.14 -33.71
CA LEU A 36 -8.26 17.99 -33.03
C LEU A 36 -8.67 19.21 -33.88
N GLU A 37 -7.76 19.80 -34.65
CA GLU A 37 -8.12 20.86 -35.58
C GLU A 37 -9.05 20.34 -36.68
N HIS A 38 -8.74 19.18 -37.24
CA HIS A 38 -9.57 18.54 -38.25
C HIS A 38 -10.97 18.18 -37.72
N LEU A 39 -11.06 17.59 -36.52
CA LEU A 39 -12.34 17.32 -35.88
C LEU A 39 -13.16 18.60 -35.66
N LYS A 40 -12.53 19.72 -35.27
CA LYS A 40 -13.22 21.02 -35.13
C LYS A 40 -13.76 21.53 -36.46
N GLU A 41 -13.04 21.33 -37.57
CA GLU A 41 -13.49 21.72 -38.91
C GLU A 41 -14.72 20.90 -39.35
N ILE A 42 -14.67 19.59 -39.18
CA ILE A 42 -15.78 18.69 -39.49
C ILE A 42 -17.02 19.07 -38.68
N VAL A 43 -16.86 19.30 -37.36
CA VAL A 43 -17.96 19.68 -36.47
C VAL A 43 -18.54 21.04 -36.87
N ARG A 44 -17.71 22.04 -37.24
CA ARG A 44 -18.21 23.32 -37.77
C ARG A 44 -18.91 23.18 -39.13
N GLY A 45 -18.54 22.16 -39.90
CA GLY A 45 -19.13 21.83 -41.19
C GLY A 45 -20.52 21.19 -41.11
N SER A 46 -20.90 20.62 -39.95
CA SER A 46 -22.19 19.99 -39.71
C SER A 46 -23.37 20.98 -39.84
N GLU A 47 -24.43 20.54 -40.51
CA GLU A 47 -25.65 21.33 -40.69
C GLU A 47 -26.40 21.50 -39.36
N GLU A 48 -26.47 20.44 -38.56
CA GLU A 48 -27.09 20.48 -37.23
C GLU A 48 -26.37 21.44 -36.28
N VAL A 49 -25.02 21.43 -36.30
CA VAL A 49 -24.21 22.37 -35.50
C VAL A 49 -24.46 23.80 -35.93
N ARG A 50 -24.42 24.11 -37.22
CA ARG A 50 -24.69 25.47 -37.73
C ARG A 50 -26.10 25.93 -37.40
N THR A 51 -27.09 25.06 -37.53
CA THR A 51 -28.50 25.36 -37.26
C THR A 51 -28.72 25.65 -35.77
N ALA A 52 -28.18 24.80 -34.88
CA ALA A 52 -28.29 24.99 -33.44
C ALA A 52 -27.49 26.22 -32.96
N GLU A 53 -26.33 26.49 -33.54
CA GLU A 53 -25.51 27.67 -33.24
C GLU A 53 -26.21 28.97 -33.68
N ALA A 54 -26.76 29.02 -34.90
CA ALA A 54 -27.53 30.17 -35.39
C ALA A 54 -28.77 30.46 -34.53
N ALA A 55 -29.35 29.43 -33.91
CA ALA A 55 -30.47 29.56 -32.98
C ALA A 55 -30.06 29.87 -31.52
N GLY A 56 -28.76 29.95 -31.20
CA GLY A 56 -28.27 30.11 -29.82
C GLY A 56 -28.54 28.91 -28.90
N LYS A 57 -28.78 27.73 -29.50
CA LYS A 57 -29.21 26.50 -28.82
C LYS A 57 -28.13 25.41 -28.77
N LEU A 58 -26.87 25.78 -28.97
CA LEU A 58 -25.73 24.89 -28.91
C LEU A 58 -24.69 25.39 -27.89
N ILE A 59 -24.19 24.49 -27.04
CA ILE A 59 -22.97 24.70 -26.26
C ILE A 59 -21.93 23.67 -26.72
N ARG A 60 -20.70 24.14 -26.99
CA ARG A 60 -19.56 23.30 -27.40
C ARG A 60 -18.54 23.25 -26.28
N LEU A 61 -18.18 22.05 -25.84
CA LEU A 61 -17.22 21.83 -24.78
C LEU A 61 -16.04 21.05 -25.34
N ALA A 62 -14.83 21.59 -25.22
CA ALA A 62 -13.63 20.84 -25.56
C ALA A 62 -13.38 19.76 -24.50
N THR A 63 -13.08 18.54 -24.95
CA THR A 63 -12.49 17.49 -24.11
C THR A 63 -11.04 17.29 -24.55
N GLY A 64 -10.20 16.64 -23.74
CA GLY A 64 -8.77 16.51 -24.06
C GLY A 64 -8.49 15.81 -25.39
N ASP A 65 -9.37 14.88 -25.78
CA ASP A 65 -9.29 13.98 -26.93
C ASP A 65 -10.48 14.11 -27.91
N GLY A 66 -11.34 15.11 -27.72
CA GLY A 66 -12.54 15.30 -28.53
C GLY A 66 -13.39 16.51 -28.11
N MET A 67 -14.72 16.35 -28.14
CA MET A 67 -15.65 17.39 -27.68
C MET A 67 -17.04 16.86 -27.31
N ALA A 68 -17.77 17.64 -26.53
CA ALA A 68 -19.20 17.46 -26.29
C ALA A 68 -20.01 18.59 -26.93
N LEU A 69 -21.08 18.20 -27.64
CA LEU A 69 -22.04 19.08 -28.30
C LEU A 69 -23.38 18.96 -27.57
N VAL A 70 -23.79 20.05 -26.94
CA VAL A 70 -24.99 20.10 -26.10
C VAL A 70 -26.08 20.87 -26.83
N PHE A 71 -27.07 20.14 -27.35
CA PHE A 71 -28.19 20.67 -28.11
C PHE A 71 -29.40 20.95 -27.21
N ARG A 72 -30.04 22.09 -27.43
CA ARG A 72 -31.27 22.52 -26.73
C ARG A 72 -32.46 22.73 -27.67
N ASN A 73 -32.32 22.33 -28.92
CA ASN A 73 -33.33 22.50 -29.97
C ASN A 73 -34.21 21.26 -30.15
N SER A 74 -33.61 20.07 -30.25
CA SER A 74 -34.31 18.82 -30.57
C SER A 74 -33.56 17.60 -30.03
N PRO A 75 -34.27 16.54 -29.57
CA PRO A 75 -33.67 15.24 -29.26
C PRO A 75 -33.10 14.52 -30.49
N GLU A 76 -33.52 14.88 -31.71
CA GLU A 76 -33.00 14.28 -32.95
C GLU A 76 -31.65 14.88 -33.38
N ALA A 77 -31.37 16.13 -33.00
CA ALA A 77 -30.19 16.87 -33.47
C ALA A 77 -28.86 16.17 -33.15
N PRO A 78 -28.63 15.59 -31.95
CA PRO A 78 -27.44 14.78 -31.69
C PRO A 78 -27.28 13.57 -32.61
N ALA A 79 -28.37 12.87 -32.94
CA ALA A 79 -28.33 11.67 -33.78
C ALA A 79 -28.07 12.02 -35.25
N GLN A 80 -28.69 13.11 -35.75
CA GLN A 80 -28.42 13.64 -37.08
C GLN A 80 -26.98 14.14 -37.20
N CYS A 81 -26.52 14.91 -36.22
CA CYS A 81 -25.14 15.37 -36.13
C CYS A 81 -24.17 14.18 -36.13
N ALA A 82 -24.43 13.13 -35.35
CA ALA A 82 -23.55 11.95 -35.32
C ALA A 82 -23.44 11.24 -36.67
N LEU A 83 -24.52 11.16 -37.45
CA LEU A 83 -24.48 10.61 -38.81
C LEU A 83 -23.71 11.50 -39.79
N GLU A 84 -23.80 12.83 -39.66
CA GLU A 84 -22.99 13.77 -40.44
C GLU A 84 -21.50 13.63 -40.13
N LEU A 85 -21.15 13.51 -38.83
CA LEU A 85 -19.77 13.30 -38.39
C LEU A 85 -19.24 11.93 -38.83
N ALA A 86 -20.04 10.87 -38.75
CA ALA A 86 -19.67 9.54 -39.24
C ALA A 86 -19.42 9.53 -40.75
N ARG A 87 -20.18 10.31 -41.52
CA ARG A 87 -19.93 10.47 -42.96
C ARG A 87 -18.59 11.15 -43.23
N ALA A 88 -18.25 12.19 -42.46
CA ALA A 88 -16.95 12.83 -42.58
C ALA A 88 -15.80 11.91 -42.13
N ASP A 89 -15.97 11.17 -41.02
CA ASP A 89 -15.01 10.16 -40.53
C ASP A 89 -14.75 9.05 -41.57
N SER A 90 -15.78 8.64 -42.32
CA SER A 90 -15.61 7.67 -43.42
C SER A 90 -14.70 8.16 -44.56
N GLN A 91 -14.57 9.48 -44.72
CA GLN A 91 -13.66 10.12 -45.69
C GLN A 91 -12.27 10.40 -45.09
N HIS A 92 -12.15 10.32 -43.75
CA HIS A 92 -10.98 10.66 -42.95
C HIS A 92 -10.70 9.56 -41.92
N PRO A 93 -10.31 8.35 -42.35
CA PRO A 93 -10.13 7.20 -41.47
C PRO A 93 -9.04 7.40 -40.40
N GLU A 94 -8.23 8.45 -40.49
CA GLU A 94 -7.29 8.87 -39.45
C GLU A 94 -7.95 9.35 -38.15
N LEU A 95 -9.22 9.77 -38.16
CA LEU A 95 -9.92 10.32 -36.99
C LEU A 95 -10.47 9.24 -36.05
N GLN A 96 -10.92 8.09 -36.58
CA GLN A 96 -11.39 6.94 -35.80
C GLN A 96 -12.40 7.35 -34.70
N LEU A 97 -13.44 8.09 -35.08
CA LEU A 97 -14.37 8.67 -34.09
C LEU A 97 -15.19 7.60 -33.39
N ARG A 98 -15.41 7.77 -32.08
CA ARG A 98 -16.48 7.09 -31.33
C ARG A 98 -17.41 8.11 -30.72
N MET A 99 -18.70 7.79 -30.70
CA MET A 99 -19.75 8.74 -30.33
C MET A 99 -20.75 8.15 -29.34
N GLY A 100 -21.24 8.99 -28.43
CA GLY A 100 -22.26 8.62 -27.44
C GLY A 100 -23.30 9.70 -27.23
N ILE A 101 -24.58 9.30 -27.21
CA ILE A 101 -25.73 10.19 -27.15
C ILE A 101 -26.58 9.90 -25.93
N HIS A 102 -26.91 10.94 -25.17
CA HIS A 102 -27.89 10.89 -24.10
C HIS A 102 -28.63 12.23 -23.93
N SER A 103 -29.90 12.14 -23.52
CA SER A 103 -30.76 13.29 -23.21
C SER A 103 -31.07 13.29 -21.72
N GLY A 104 -30.76 14.37 -21.01
CA GLY A 104 -30.95 14.39 -19.56
C GLY A 104 -30.72 15.75 -18.92
N PRO A 105 -30.90 15.85 -17.59
CA PRO A 105 -30.79 17.10 -16.88
C PRO A 105 -29.35 17.62 -16.85
N ILE A 106 -29.21 18.90 -17.16
CA ILE A 106 -27.98 19.66 -17.14
C ILE A 106 -28.15 20.98 -16.37
N ASN A 107 -27.03 21.54 -15.93
CA ASN A 107 -26.91 22.87 -15.37
C ASN A 107 -25.83 23.63 -16.16
N GLU A 108 -26.21 24.78 -16.72
CA GLU A 108 -25.27 25.69 -17.35
C GLU A 108 -24.46 26.39 -16.24
N VAL A 109 -23.14 26.33 -16.36
CA VAL A 109 -22.19 27.00 -15.46
C VAL A 109 -21.26 27.85 -16.31
N VAL A 110 -20.73 28.91 -15.72
CA VAL A 110 -19.67 29.69 -16.37
C VAL A 110 -18.35 29.08 -15.92
N ASP A 111 -17.49 28.70 -16.87
CA ASP A 111 -16.17 28.17 -16.54
C ASP A 111 -15.22 29.28 -16.04
N VAL A 112 -14.02 28.88 -15.62
CA VAL A 112 -13.00 29.80 -15.08
C VAL A 112 -12.47 30.82 -16.09
N ASN A 113 -12.83 30.71 -17.37
CA ASN A 113 -12.47 31.61 -18.46
C ASN A 113 -13.67 32.43 -18.96
N ASP A 114 -14.73 32.52 -18.16
CA ASP A 114 -15.98 33.21 -18.50
C ASP A 114 -16.72 32.63 -19.72
N ARG A 115 -16.48 31.35 -20.06
CA ARG A 115 -17.17 30.68 -21.17
C ARG A 115 -18.33 29.83 -20.66
N ALA A 116 -19.37 29.71 -21.49
CA ALA A 116 -20.51 28.83 -21.20
C ALA A 116 -20.06 27.37 -21.14
N ASN A 117 -20.35 26.70 -20.03
CA ASN A 117 -20.01 25.31 -19.74
C ASN A 117 -21.23 24.58 -19.15
N VAL A 118 -21.17 23.25 -19.05
CA VAL A 118 -22.29 22.42 -18.63
C VAL A 118 -21.84 21.36 -17.62
N THR A 119 -22.61 21.21 -16.54
CA THR A 119 -22.44 20.12 -15.55
C THR A 119 -23.77 19.39 -15.36
N GLY A 120 -23.76 18.13 -14.93
CA GLY A 120 -25.01 17.41 -14.61
C GLY A 120 -25.01 15.93 -14.98
N ALA A 121 -26.10 15.24 -14.63
CA ALA A 121 -26.24 13.82 -14.93
C ALA A 121 -26.33 13.54 -16.43
N GLY A 122 -26.94 14.44 -17.22
CA GLY A 122 -27.11 14.27 -18.66
C GLY A 122 -25.78 14.19 -19.42
N ILE A 123 -24.86 15.11 -19.15
CA ILE A 123 -23.53 15.14 -19.78
C ILE A 123 -22.68 13.93 -19.35
N ASN A 124 -22.68 13.59 -18.05
CA ASN A 124 -21.94 12.43 -17.54
C ASN A 124 -22.43 11.10 -18.13
N LEU A 125 -23.72 10.98 -18.39
CA LEU A 125 -24.30 9.76 -18.94
C LEU A 125 -24.03 9.61 -20.44
N ALA A 126 -24.03 10.71 -21.21
CA ALA A 126 -23.64 10.69 -22.62
C ALA A 126 -22.19 10.21 -22.82
N GLN A 127 -21.26 10.69 -21.98
CA GLN A 127 -19.88 10.21 -21.98
C GLN A 127 -19.78 8.71 -21.66
N ARG A 128 -20.56 8.21 -20.69
CA ARG A 128 -20.56 6.78 -20.33
C ARG A 128 -21.11 5.90 -21.44
N VAL A 129 -22.08 6.39 -22.21
CA VAL A 129 -22.60 5.71 -23.40
C VAL A 129 -21.50 5.62 -24.46
N MET A 130 -20.78 6.71 -24.73
CA MET A 130 -19.64 6.73 -25.65
C MET A 130 -18.52 5.75 -25.23
N ASP A 131 -18.18 5.70 -23.94
CA ASP A 131 -17.18 4.79 -23.34
C ASP A 131 -17.50 3.29 -23.53
N CYS A 132 -18.68 2.95 -24.08
CA CYS A 132 -19.05 1.58 -24.41
C CYS A 132 -18.73 1.19 -25.86
N GLY A 133 -18.36 2.16 -26.70
CA GLY A 133 -18.11 1.98 -28.12
C GLY A 133 -16.64 1.96 -28.49
N ASP A 134 -16.32 1.19 -29.52
CA ASP A 134 -15.05 1.21 -30.22
C ASP A 134 -15.10 2.22 -31.38
N ALA A 135 -14.01 2.37 -32.14
CA ALA A 135 -13.97 3.26 -33.30
C ALA A 135 -15.11 2.99 -34.30
N GLY A 136 -15.69 4.07 -34.82
CA GLY A 136 -16.84 4.09 -35.72
C GLY A 136 -18.21 3.89 -35.07
N HIS A 137 -18.31 3.59 -33.77
CA HIS A 137 -19.61 3.39 -33.13
C HIS A 137 -20.33 4.71 -32.83
N ILE A 138 -21.65 4.71 -33.05
CA ILE A 138 -22.57 5.75 -32.56
C ILE A 138 -23.52 5.08 -31.56
N LEU A 139 -23.30 5.31 -30.27
CA LEU A 139 -24.07 4.65 -29.22
C LEU A 139 -25.08 5.61 -28.60
N LEU A 140 -26.26 5.09 -28.24
CA LEU A 140 -27.31 5.84 -27.56
C LEU A 140 -27.68 5.14 -26.25
N SER A 141 -28.00 5.95 -25.24
CA SER A 141 -28.74 5.43 -24.09
C SER A 141 -30.13 4.93 -24.53
N GLN A 142 -30.67 3.93 -23.85
CA GLN A 142 -32.03 3.43 -24.08
C GLN A 142 -33.06 4.57 -24.10
N HIS A 143 -32.96 5.54 -23.19
CA HIS A 143 -33.88 6.66 -23.14
C HIS A 143 -33.97 7.44 -24.46
N VAL A 144 -32.84 7.71 -25.10
CA VAL A 144 -32.81 8.40 -26.40
C VAL A 144 -33.30 7.48 -27.52
N ALA A 145 -32.93 6.20 -27.48
CA ALA A 145 -33.41 5.24 -28.46
C ALA A 145 -34.94 5.11 -28.43
N ASP A 146 -35.55 5.08 -27.24
CA ASP A 146 -37.01 5.01 -27.05
C ASP A 146 -37.72 6.23 -27.66
N ASP A 147 -37.12 7.42 -27.50
CA ASP A 147 -37.63 8.68 -28.08
C ASP A 147 -37.50 8.68 -29.61
N LEU A 148 -36.36 8.25 -30.15
CA LEU A 148 -36.11 8.20 -31.60
C LEU A 148 -36.93 7.11 -32.30
N GLU A 149 -37.15 5.97 -31.64
CA GLU A 149 -37.96 4.86 -32.17
C GLU A 149 -39.41 5.30 -32.43
N GLN A 150 -39.90 6.40 -31.87
CA GLN A 150 -41.23 6.93 -32.20
C GLN A 150 -41.33 7.50 -33.63
N TYR A 151 -40.20 7.78 -34.29
CA TYR A 151 -40.17 8.30 -35.65
C TYR A 151 -39.75 7.21 -36.64
N GLU A 152 -40.56 7.02 -37.69
CA GLU A 152 -40.40 5.94 -38.68
C GLU A 152 -39.00 5.90 -39.31
N LYS A 153 -38.37 7.06 -39.52
CA LYS A 153 -37.04 7.17 -40.13
C LYS A 153 -35.90 6.60 -39.28
N TRP A 154 -36.03 6.56 -37.94
CA TRP A 154 -34.96 6.11 -37.04
C TRP A 154 -35.06 4.63 -36.69
N ARG A 155 -36.28 4.07 -36.64
CA ARG A 155 -36.53 2.66 -36.32
C ARG A 155 -35.58 1.66 -37.00
N PRO A 156 -35.36 1.71 -38.33
CA PRO A 156 -34.52 0.72 -38.99
C PRO A 156 -33.02 0.84 -38.65
N LEU A 157 -32.60 1.95 -38.03
CA LEU A 157 -31.20 2.28 -37.74
C LEU A 157 -30.79 1.96 -36.30
N LEU A 158 -31.74 1.58 -35.43
CA LEU A 158 -31.52 1.36 -34.01
C LEU A 158 -31.35 -0.13 -33.70
N HIS A 159 -30.15 -0.51 -33.25
CA HIS A 159 -29.76 -1.90 -33.00
C HIS A 159 -29.41 -2.11 -31.53
N VAL A 160 -30.26 -2.84 -30.79
CA VAL A 160 -30.09 -3.03 -29.34
C VAL A 160 -28.86 -3.90 -29.03
N LEU A 161 -27.94 -3.39 -28.22
CA LEU A 161 -26.76 -4.13 -27.74
C LEU A 161 -26.99 -4.81 -26.38
N GLY A 162 -27.86 -4.24 -25.54
CA GLY A 162 -28.23 -4.78 -24.23
C GLY A 162 -27.64 -3.99 -23.05
N GLU A 163 -27.55 -4.63 -21.88
CA GLU A 163 -27.01 -4.01 -20.66
C GLU A 163 -25.49 -4.16 -20.58
N CYS A 164 -24.79 -3.04 -20.38
CA CYS A 164 -23.38 -2.99 -20.04
C CYS A 164 -23.22 -2.33 -18.67
N GLU A 165 -22.43 -2.95 -17.81
CA GLU A 165 -21.95 -2.29 -16.59
C GLU A 165 -20.84 -1.31 -16.97
N VAL A 166 -21.07 -0.02 -16.70
CA VAL A 166 -20.07 1.04 -16.92
C VAL A 166 -19.42 1.43 -15.60
N LYS A 167 -18.42 2.32 -15.67
CA LYS A 167 -17.73 2.84 -14.48
C LYS A 167 -18.76 3.27 -13.41
N HIS A 168 -18.49 2.94 -12.13
CA HIS A 168 -19.37 3.16 -10.97
C HIS A 168 -20.54 2.16 -10.82
N GLY A 169 -20.50 0.98 -11.46
CA GLY A 169 -21.51 -0.08 -11.28
C GLY A 169 -22.89 0.24 -11.86
N VAL A 170 -23.00 1.33 -12.63
CA VAL A 170 -24.23 1.72 -13.29
C VAL A 170 -24.44 0.80 -14.49
N ARG A 171 -25.60 0.15 -14.55
CA ARG A 171 -26.01 -0.65 -15.71
C ARG A 171 -26.68 0.27 -16.72
N LEU A 172 -26.09 0.38 -17.89
CA LEU A 172 -26.64 1.14 -19.00
C LEU A 172 -27.15 0.18 -20.06
N ARG A 173 -28.40 0.38 -20.46
CA ARG A 173 -28.91 -0.19 -21.70
C ARG A 173 -28.49 0.69 -22.85
N VAL A 174 -27.77 0.10 -23.80
CA VAL A 174 -27.17 0.80 -24.92
C VAL A 174 -27.72 0.24 -26.23
N VAL A 175 -27.95 1.15 -27.15
CA VAL A 175 -28.39 0.89 -28.52
C VAL A 175 -27.30 1.43 -29.46
N ASN A 176 -27.01 0.72 -30.54
CA ASN A 176 -26.11 1.14 -31.59
C ASN A 176 -26.92 1.77 -32.73
N LEU A 177 -26.51 2.95 -33.21
CA LEU A 177 -27.10 3.62 -34.37
C LEU A 177 -26.16 3.48 -35.56
N TYR A 178 -26.63 2.86 -36.63
CA TYR A 178 -25.88 2.80 -37.89
C TYR A 178 -26.82 2.67 -39.09
N THR A 179 -26.30 2.98 -40.27
CA THR A 179 -26.91 2.67 -41.57
C THR A 179 -26.05 1.63 -42.29
N ASP A 180 -26.45 1.20 -43.48
CA ASP A 180 -25.63 0.32 -44.32
C ASP A 180 -24.29 0.96 -44.75
N GLU A 181 -24.17 2.29 -44.66
CA GLU A 181 -23.01 3.05 -45.12
C GLU A 181 -22.25 3.76 -43.98
N LEU A 182 -22.93 4.07 -42.86
CA LEU A 182 -22.42 4.95 -41.81
C LEU A 182 -22.54 4.30 -40.42
N GLY A 183 -21.49 4.42 -39.63
CA GLY A 183 -21.40 3.81 -38.30
C GLY A 183 -20.87 2.38 -38.34
N ASN A 184 -20.54 1.84 -37.17
CA ASN A 184 -19.95 0.51 -37.02
C ASN A 184 -21.02 -0.52 -36.62
N PRO A 185 -21.36 -1.51 -37.48
CA PRO A 185 -22.34 -2.54 -37.17
C PRO A 185 -21.80 -3.66 -36.27
N ALA A 186 -20.49 -3.67 -35.98
CA ALA A 186 -19.91 -4.67 -35.09
C ALA A 186 -20.48 -4.53 -33.66
N VAL A 187 -20.46 -5.63 -32.91
CA VAL A 187 -20.74 -5.56 -31.47
C VAL A 187 -19.48 -5.04 -30.78
N PRO A 188 -19.52 -3.97 -29.97
CA PRO A 188 -18.32 -3.45 -29.31
C PRO A 188 -17.66 -4.50 -28.40
N GLU A 189 -16.34 -4.45 -28.25
CA GLU A 189 -15.56 -5.43 -27.46
C GLU A 189 -16.14 -5.65 -26.05
N LYS A 190 -16.64 -4.57 -25.45
CA LYS A 190 -17.23 -4.55 -24.10
C LYS A 190 -18.48 -5.43 -23.97
N PHE A 191 -19.24 -5.60 -25.06
CA PHE A 191 -20.42 -6.47 -25.12
C PHE A 191 -20.05 -7.90 -25.54
N GLN A 192 -18.94 -8.09 -26.26
CA GLN A 192 -18.46 -9.43 -26.64
C GLN A 192 -17.98 -10.25 -25.42
N ARG A 193 -17.36 -9.60 -24.42
CA ARG A 193 -16.90 -10.25 -23.18
C ARG A 193 -18.04 -10.77 -22.30
N ILE A 194 -19.27 -10.31 -22.51
CA ILE A 194 -20.47 -10.73 -21.76
C ILE A 194 -21.13 -11.96 -22.42
N GLY A 195 -20.93 -12.17 -23.73
CA GLY A 195 -21.52 -13.29 -24.49
C GLY A 195 -20.74 -14.61 -24.46
N GLY A 196 -19.54 -14.61 -23.87
CA GLY A 196 -18.58 -15.74 -23.88
C GLY A 196 -18.79 -16.80 -22.80
N ALA A 197 -20.01 -17.29 -22.59
CA ALA A 197 -20.25 -18.46 -21.74
C ALA A 197 -21.31 -19.39 -22.34
N LYS A 198 -21.10 -19.85 -23.57
CA LYS A 198 -21.78 -21.05 -24.09
C LYS A 198 -20.90 -22.28 -23.83
N MET A 199 -20.84 -22.71 -22.57
CA MET A 199 -20.37 -24.06 -22.22
C MET A 199 -21.55 -25.04 -22.30
N SER A 200 -21.30 -26.18 -22.95
CA SER A 200 -22.31 -27.16 -23.38
C SER A 200 -23.20 -27.71 -22.25
N ARG A 201 -24.50 -27.80 -22.53
CA ARG A 201 -25.60 -28.24 -21.64
C ARG A 201 -25.57 -29.73 -21.24
N VAL A 202 -24.49 -30.47 -21.46
CA VAL A 202 -24.47 -31.94 -21.26
C VAL A 202 -23.72 -32.39 -20.00
N LEU A 203 -22.87 -31.56 -19.39
CA LEU A 203 -22.07 -31.99 -18.23
C LEU A 203 -22.63 -31.64 -16.83
N TRP A 204 -23.75 -30.90 -16.73
CA TRP A 204 -24.30 -30.47 -15.42
C TRP A 204 -25.22 -31.50 -14.73
N ARG A 205 -25.71 -32.53 -15.44
CA ARG A 205 -26.63 -33.53 -14.86
C ARG A 205 -25.93 -34.54 -13.95
N GLU A 206 -24.68 -34.89 -14.24
CA GLU A 206 -23.90 -35.87 -13.48
C GLU A 206 -23.40 -35.27 -12.15
N ILE A 207 -22.97 -34.01 -12.17
CA ILE A 207 -22.38 -33.32 -11.00
C ILE A 207 -23.42 -33.10 -9.89
N VAL A 208 -24.68 -32.81 -10.24
CA VAL A 208 -25.77 -32.61 -9.27
C VAL A 208 -26.16 -33.92 -8.57
N ILE A 209 -26.09 -35.06 -9.28
CA ILE A 209 -26.41 -36.37 -8.70
C ILE A 209 -25.33 -36.79 -7.69
N VAL A 210 -24.05 -36.56 -8.01
CA VAL A 210 -22.93 -36.86 -7.12
C VAL A 210 -22.98 -36.00 -5.85
N LEU A 211 -23.31 -34.70 -5.98
CA LEU A 211 -23.43 -33.80 -4.82
C LEU A 211 -24.63 -34.15 -3.90
N LEU A 212 -25.74 -34.63 -4.46
CA LEU A 212 -26.89 -35.08 -3.67
C LEU A 212 -26.61 -36.40 -2.92
N LEU A 213 -25.84 -37.32 -3.53
CA LEU A 213 -25.44 -38.57 -2.88
C LEU A 213 -24.43 -38.35 -1.75
N ILE A 214 -23.50 -37.39 -1.91
CA ILE A 214 -22.56 -36.99 -0.85
C ILE A 214 -23.30 -36.32 0.32
N GLY A 215 -24.27 -35.44 0.03
CA GLY A 215 -25.09 -34.79 1.04
C GLY A 215 -25.91 -35.77 1.89
N ALA A 216 -26.50 -36.79 1.26
CA ALA A 216 -27.26 -37.83 1.95
C ALA A 216 -26.38 -38.76 2.82
N PHE A 217 -25.14 -39.02 2.39
CA PHE A 217 -24.19 -39.83 3.16
C PHE A 217 -23.71 -39.11 4.44
N ILE A 218 -23.51 -37.79 4.37
CA ILE A 218 -23.08 -36.97 5.52
C ILE A 218 -24.22 -36.82 6.56
N THR A 219 -25.46 -36.68 6.12
CA THR A 219 -26.62 -36.63 7.04
C THR A 219 -26.94 -37.98 7.68
N GLY A 220 -26.76 -39.08 6.94
CA GLY A 220 -26.89 -40.44 7.47
C GLY A 220 -25.84 -40.79 8.52
N ALA A 221 -24.59 -40.37 8.33
CA ALA A 221 -23.50 -40.59 9.29
C ALA A 221 -23.70 -39.77 10.58
N MET A 222 -24.15 -38.51 10.49
CA MET A 222 -24.38 -37.65 11.67
C MET A 222 -25.51 -38.17 12.59
N LEU A 223 -26.55 -38.78 12.04
CA LEU A 223 -27.66 -39.33 12.84
C LEU A 223 -27.34 -40.67 13.50
N PHE A 224 -26.35 -41.41 12.98
CA PHE A 224 -25.92 -42.70 13.55
C PHE A 224 -24.94 -42.54 14.72
N PHE A 225 -24.13 -41.48 14.75
CA PHE A 225 -23.18 -41.22 15.84
C PHE A 225 -23.78 -40.43 17.04
N HIS A 226 -25.02 -39.92 16.94
CA HIS A 226 -25.68 -39.17 18.03
C HIS A 226 -26.52 -40.01 19.01
N ARG A 227 -26.42 -41.35 18.95
CA ARG A 227 -27.12 -42.27 19.86
C ARG A 227 -26.15 -43.24 20.52
N SER A 228 -25.30 -42.76 21.42
CA SER A 228 -24.76 -43.52 22.57
C SER A 228 -23.88 -42.62 23.46
N GLY A 229 -24.26 -42.45 24.73
CA GLY A 229 -23.35 -42.08 25.83
C GLY A 229 -23.46 -40.66 26.40
N SER A 230 -24.18 -40.50 27.52
CA SER A 230 -24.05 -39.39 28.49
C SER A 230 -22.93 -39.70 29.53
N PRO A 231 -22.64 -38.84 30.53
CA PRO A 231 -22.15 -37.45 30.49
C PRO A 231 -20.90 -37.24 31.39
N SER A 232 -20.04 -36.23 31.15
CA SER A 232 -19.42 -35.45 32.25
C SER A 232 -18.58 -34.25 31.78
N SER A 233 -18.58 -33.22 32.64
CA SER A 233 -17.74 -32.02 32.71
C SER A 233 -17.81 -30.99 31.56
N ALA A 234 -18.46 -29.87 31.88
CA ALA A 234 -18.51 -28.64 31.09
C ALA A 234 -17.11 -28.05 30.80
N PRO A 235 -17.02 -27.31 29.68
CA PRO A 235 -16.47 -25.97 29.75
C PRO A 235 -17.40 -24.92 29.15
N SER A 236 -17.31 -23.76 29.78
CA SER A 236 -17.83 -22.44 29.46
C SER A 236 -18.05 -22.19 27.96
N THR A 237 -19.28 -21.83 27.62
CA THR A 237 -19.63 -21.19 26.36
C THR A 237 -18.87 -19.88 26.22
N SER A 238 -17.89 -19.82 25.32
CA SER A 238 -17.47 -18.57 24.71
C SER A 238 -18.67 -17.98 23.94
N PRO A 239 -19.01 -16.70 24.10
CA PRO A 239 -20.04 -16.09 23.28
C PRO A 239 -19.56 -16.04 21.84
N VAL A 240 -20.45 -16.34 20.89
CA VAL A 240 -20.28 -15.96 19.49
C VAL A 240 -19.98 -14.46 19.48
N ALA A 241 -18.77 -14.08 19.06
CA ALA A 241 -18.34 -12.70 19.00
C ALA A 241 -19.23 -11.94 18.01
N THR A 242 -20.16 -11.14 18.53
CA THR A 242 -20.78 -10.04 17.81
C THR A 242 -19.66 -9.18 17.23
N ALA A 243 -19.70 -8.88 15.93
CA ALA A 243 -18.73 -7.95 15.34
C ALA A 243 -18.70 -6.65 16.18
N PRO A 244 -17.51 -6.14 16.56
CA PRO A 244 -17.41 -4.97 17.42
C PRO A 244 -18.18 -3.81 16.77
N ALA A 245 -19.04 -3.17 17.55
CA ALA A 245 -19.81 -2.03 17.07
C ALA A 245 -18.85 -0.90 16.66
N ILE A 246 -18.96 -0.44 15.42
CA ILE A 246 -18.16 0.68 14.91
C ILE A 246 -18.43 1.92 15.78
N PRO A 247 -17.41 2.53 16.41
CA PRO A 247 -17.60 3.71 17.23
C PRO A 247 -18.21 4.86 16.42
N LYS A 248 -19.21 5.56 16.94
CA LYS A 248 -19.82 6.69 16.23
C LYS A 248 -18.81 7.81 15.96
N LYS A 249 -17.97 8.14 16.94
CA LYS A 249 -16.91 9.14 16.82
C LYS A 249 -15.65 8.53 16.22
N SER A 250 -15.73 8.07 14.99
CA SER A 250 -14.60 7.49 14.28
C SER A 250 -14.53 7.98 12.84
N ILE A 251 -13.30 8.22 12.38
CA ILE A 251 -13.03 8.84 11.08
C ILE A 251 -11.79 8.23 10.41
N ALA A 252 -11.86 8.13 9.08
CA ALA A 252 -10.68 7.93 8.24
C ALA A 252 -10.58 9.06 7.20
N VAL A 253 -9.37 9.59 7.00
CA VAL A 253 -9.10 10.64 6.01
C VAL A 253 -8.56 9.99 4.74
N LEU A 254 -9.39 9.84 3.72
CA LEU A 254 -9.00 9.21 2.46
C LEU A 254 -8.00 10.07 1.70
N PRO A 255 -7.18 9.51 0.79
CA PRO A 255 -6.22 10.29 0.01
C PRO A 255 -6.94 11.38 -0.79
N PHE A 256 -6.49 12.63 -0.64
CA PHE A 256 -7.06 13.77 -1.36
C PHE A 256 -6.61 13.74 -2.83
N GLU A 257 -7.51 14.07 -3.74
CA GLU A 257 -7.18 14.19 -5.16
C GLU A 257 -6.37 15.45 -5.42
N TYR A 258 -5.36 15.38 -6.28
CA TYR A 258 -4.68 16.56 -6.78
C TYR A 258 -5.20 16.92 -8.17
N LEU A 259 -5.89 18.05 -8.30
CA LEU A 259 -6.57 18.45 -9.53
C LEU A 259 -5.65 19.30 -10.42
N SER A 260 -4.58 18.73 -10.99
CA SER A 260 -3.71 19.43 -11.94
C SER A 260 -2.99 18.45 -12.88
N GLU A 261 -2.60 18.92 -14.08
CA GLU A 261 -1.83 18.14 -15.06
C GLU A 261 -0.36 17.95 -14.61
N GLU A 262 0.17 18.86 -13.79
CA GLU A 262 1.51 18.73 -13.20
C GLU A 262 1.53 17.72 -12.05
N LYS A 263 1.66 16.44 -12.39
CA LYS A 263 1.82 15.34 -11.41
C LYS A 263 2.98 15.53 -10.44
N ALA A 264 3.95 16.38 -10.77
CA ALA A 264 5.09 16.70 -9.92
C ALA A 264 4.68 17.25 -8.54
N ASN A 265 3.50 17.86 -8.41
CA ASN A 265 3.00 18.45 -7.17
C ASN A 265 1.94 17.60 -6.44
N ALA A 266 1.70 16.35 -6.87
CA ALA A 266 0.73 15.47 -6.23
C ALA A 266 1.04 15.19 -4.74
N TYR A 267 2.31 15.29 -4.34
CA TYR A 267 2.73 15.18 -2.94
C TYR A 267 2.13 16.27 -2.04
N PHE A 268 1.71 17.42 -2.60
CA PHE A 268 1.13 18.50 -1.82
C PHE A 268 -0.25 18.14 -1.25
N ALA A 269 -1.10 17.46 -2.05
CA ALA A 269 -2.40 16.96 -1.57
C ALA A 269 -2.22 15.94 -0.44
N ASP A 270 -1.20 15.10 -0.58
CA ASP A 270 -0.75 14.15 0.42
C ASP A 270 -0.31 14.83 1.73
N GLY A 271 0.38 15.98 1.65
CA GLY A 271 0.75 16.79 2.82
C GLY A 271 -0.46 17.41 3.52
N VAL A 272 -1.42 17.96 2.77
CA VAL A 272 -2.67 18.49 3.36
C VAL A 272 -3.45 17.39 4.07
N GLN A 273 -3.52 16.20 3.48
CA GLN A 273 -4.15 15.03 4.10
C GLN A 273 -3.45 14.63 5.41
N ASP A 274 -2.10 14.57 5.41
CA ASP A 274 -1.29 14.14 6.56
C ASP A 274 -1.44 15.10 7.74
N GLU A 275 -1.50 16.42 7.49
CA GLU A 275 -1.67 17.42 8.56
C GLU A 275 -3.08 17.38 9.15
N ILE A 276 -4.13 17.24 8.32
CA ILE A 276 -5.50 17.05 8.83
C ILE A 276 -5.57 15.79 9.70
N LEU A 277 -4.91 14.70 9.27
CA LEU A 277 -4.84 13.48 10.06
C LEU A 277 -4.13 13.70 11.40
N THR A 278 -3.02 14.42 11.38
CA THR A 278 -2.21 14.75 12.56
C THR A 278 -3.02 15.56 13.58
N ASP A 279 -3.78 16.56 13.12
CA ASP A 279 -4.66 17.35 13.98
C ASP A 279 -5.81 16.53 14.57
N LEU A 280 -6.44 15.68 13.77
CA LEU A 280 -7.51 14.80 14.25
C LEU A 280 -6.98 13.77 15.25
N ALA A 281 -5.76 13.28 15.09
CA ALA A 281 -5.15 12.29 15.98
C ALA A 281 -4.91 12.83 17.41
N ARG A 282 -4.83 14.15 17.57
CA ARG A 282 -4.71 14.81 18.88
C ARG A 282 -6.00 14.76 19.70
N ILE A 283 -7.16 14.56 19.06
CA ILE A 283 -8.47 14.61 19.72
C ILE A 283 -8.78 13.27 20.39
N ALA A 284 -8.73 13.20 21.73
CA ALA A 284 -8.90 11.97 22.49
C ALA A 284 -10.29 11.31 22.32
N ASP A 285 -11.32 12.11 22.04
CA ASP A 285 -12.71 11.65 21.89
C ASP A 285 -13.02 11.09 20.49
N LEU A 286 -12.03 11.06 19.57
CA LEU A 286 -12.13 10.45 18.25
C LEU A 286 -11.34 9.13 18.18
N LYS A 287 -11.81 8.18 17.38
CA LYS A 287 -10.99 7.11 16.80
C LYS A 287 -10.55 7.53 15.40
N VAL A 288 -9.24 7.61 15.16
CA VAL A 288 -8.68 8.00 13.85
C VAL A 288 -7.91 6.83 13.22
N ILE A 289 -8.14 6.58 11.93
CA ILE A 289 -7.43 5.54 11.16
C ILE A 289 -6.18 6.11 10.53
N SER A 290 -5.07 5.37 10.60
CA SER A 290 -3.78 5.84 10.08
C SER A 290 -3.78 6.00 8.55
N ARG A 291 -2.88 6.87 8.07
CA ARG A 291 -2.62 7.06 6.65
C ARG A 291 -2.26 5.77 5.91
N THR A 292 -1.55 4.86 6.55
CA THR A 292 -1.11 3.58 5.97
C THR A 292 -2.28 2.70 5.54
N SER A 293 -3.39 2.73 6.28
CA SER A 293 -4.57 1.92 5.97
C SER A 293 -5.45 2.48 4.86
N VAL A 294 -5.33 3.78 4.58
CA VAL A 294 -6.16 4.48 3.58
C VAL A 294 -5.44 4.73 2.26
N ILE A 295 -4.10 4.63 2.21
CA ILE A 295 -3.30 4.95 1.02
C ILE A 295 -3.69 4.11 -0.21
N GLY A 296 -4.12 2.87 0.00
CA GLY A 296 -4.58 1.96 -1.05
C GLY A 296 -5.91 2.37 -1.69
N TYR A 297 -6.66 3.25 -1.05
CA TYR A 297 -7.88 3.83 -1.62
C TYR A 297 -7.58 5.08 -2.42
N ARG A 298 -6.39 5.31 -3.01
CA ARG A 298 -6.11 6.56 -3.74
C ARG A 298 -7.00 6.74 -4.97
N GLU A 299 -7.31 5.66 -5.69
CA GLU A 299 -8.23 5.72 -6.84
C GLU A 299 -9.66 6.00 -6.36
N THR A 300 -10.26 7.09 -6.82
CA THR A 300 -11.65 7.47 -6.51
C THR A 300 -12.68 6.73 -7.35
N ALA A 301 -12.29 6.31 -8.56
CA ALA A 301 -13.15 5.55 -9.47
C ALA A 301 -13.51 4.19 -8.86
N GLY A 302 -14.80 4.00 -8.53
CA GLY A 302 -15.31 2.71 -8.03
C GLY A 302 -15.18 2.49 -6.52
N ARG A 303 -14.81 3.51 -5.72
CA ARG A 303 -14.88 3.43 -4.26
C ARG A 303 -16.31 3.16 -3.80
N ASN A 304 -16.47 2.21 -2.89
CA ASN A 304 -17.71 1.99 -2.15
C ASN A 304 -17.47 2.46 -0.71
N LEU A 305 -17.94 3.65 -0.38
CA LEU A 305 -17.67 4.32 0.91
C LEU A 305 -18.15 3.48 2.10
N ARG A 306 -19.32 2.83 1.98
CA ARG A 306 -19.81 1.88 2.98
C ARG A 306 -18.88 0.72 3.21
N LYS A 307 -18.39 0.09 2.14
CA LYS A 307 -17.43 -1.01 2.23
C LYS A 307 -16.13 -0.53 2.87
N ILE A 308 -15.63 0.65 2.49
CA ILE A 308 -14.42 1.25 3.07
C ILE A 308 -14.61 1.51 4.57
N GLY A 309 -15.72 2.10 4.99
CA GLY A 309 -16.01 2.33 6.41
C GLY A 309 -16.11 1.02 7.22
N GLN A 310 -16.68 -0.04 6.63
CA GLN A 310 -16.71 -1.37 7.26
C GLN A 310 -15.31 -2.00 7.36
N GLU A 311 -14.51 -1.94 6.30
CA GLU A 311 -13.15 -2.50 6.27
C GLU A 311 -12.20 -1.78 7.22
N LEU A 312 -12.35 -0.46 7.37
CA LEU A 312 -11.57 0.36 8.28
C LEU A 312 -12.14 0.39 9.70
N GLY A 313 -13.38 -0.06 9.90
CA GLY A 313 -14.07 -0.02 11.18
C GLY A 313 -14.31 1.42 11.66
N VAL A 314 -14.75 2.30 10.75
CA VAL A 314 -15.12 3.70 11.02
C VAL A 314 -16.52 4.05 10.53
N ALA A 315 -17.14 5.00 11.22
CA ALA A 315 -18.47 5.51 10.89
C ALA A 315 -18.41 6.64 9.84
N HIS A 316 -17.30 7.37 9.78
CA HIS A 316 -17.16 8.54 8.91
C HIS A 316 -15.91 8.49 8.03
N LEU A 317 -16.03 9.06 6.84
CA LEU A 317 -14.93 9.22 5.89
C LEU A 317 -14.81 10.69 5.51
N LEU A 318 -13.57 11.20 5.49
CA LEU A 318 -13.24 12.50 4.90
C LEU A 318 -12.67 12.28 3.50
N GLU A 319 -13.30 12.87 2.50
CA GLU A 319 -12.77 12.96 1.14
C GLU A 319 -12.50 14.42 0.78
N GLY A 320 -11.59 14.63 -0.16
CA GLY A 320 -11.25 15.97 -0.58
C GLY A 320 -10.40 16.04 -1.82
N SER A 321 -10.22 17.27 -2.30
CA SER A 321 -9.38 17.58 -3.45
C SER A 321 -8.58 18.84 -3.17
N VAL A 322 -7.34 18.88 -3.64
CA VAL A 322 -6.46 20.04 -3.54
C VAL A 322 -6.06 20.48 -4.95
N HIS A 323 -6.11 21.78 -5.18
CA HIS A 323 -5.56 22.42 -6.37
C HIS A 323 -4.65 23.57 -5.93
N ARG A 324 -3.42 23.60 -6.45
CA ARG A 324 -2.45 24.68 -6.20
C ARG A 324 -2.09 25.31 -7.54
N ALA A 325 -2.30 26.61 -7.66
CA ALA A 325 -1.98 27.39 -8.86
C ALA A 325 -1.30 28.71 -8.45
N GLY A 326 0.00 28.80 -8.66
CA GLY A 326 0.80 29.93 -8.20
C GLY A 326 0.70 30.13 -6.68
N ALA A 327 0.25 31.30 -6.27
CA ALA A 327 0.07 31.69 -4.87
C ALA A 327 -1.34 31.40 -4.33
N ARG A 328 -2.21 30.68 -5.06
CA ARG A 328 -3.53 30.29 -4.56
C ARG A 328 -3.64 28.80 -4.33
N VAL A 329 -4.37 28.44 -3.29
CA VAL A 329 -4.75 27.06 -2.98
C VAL A 329 -6.26 26.96 -2.87
N ARG A 330 -6.82 25.95 -3.54
CA ARG A 330 -8.20 25.53 -3.39
C ARG A 330 -8.26 24.15 -2.77
N VAL A 331 -8.92 24.04 -1.61
CA VAL A 331 -9.15 22.77 -0.91
C VAL A 331 -10.66 22.54 -0.83
N ASN A 332 -11.12 21.39 -1.31
CA ASN A 332 -12.47 20.90 -1.07
C ASN A 332 -12.38 19.76 -0.06
N ALA A 333 -13.21 19.79 0.97
CA ALA A 333 -13.30 18.73 1.97
C ALA A 333 -14.76 18.38 2.23
N GLN A 334 -15.05 17.08 2.38
CA GLN A 334 -16.39 16.56 2.60
C GLN A 334 -16.37 15.42 3.61
N LEU A 335 -17.20 15.53 4.64
CA LEU A 335 -17.41 14.51 5.66
C LEU A 335 -18.66 13.71 5.33
N ILE A 336 -18.49 12.39 5.24
CA ILE A 336 -19.52 11.45 4.81
C ILE A 336 -19.76 10.40 5.90
N ASP A 337 -21.03 10.11 6.20
CA ASP A 337 -21.41 8.93 6.98
C ASP A 337 -21.30 7.69 6.09
N ALA A 338 -20.32 6.83 6.36
CA ALA A 338 -20.06 5.65 5.55
C ALA A 338 -21.22 4.64 5.59
N ARG A 339 -22.08 4.67 6.60
CA ARG A 339 -23.17 3.68 6.74
C ARG A 339 -24.32 4.01 5.82
N THR A 340 -24.57 5.29 5.58
CA THR A 340 -25.72 5.79 4.82
C THR A 340 -25.34 6.49 3.52
N ASP A 341 -24.04 6.68 3.26
CA ASP A 341 -23.49 7.53 2.19
C ASP A 341 -24.03 8.98 2.25
N ALA A 342 -24.38 9.46 3.45
CA ALA A 342 -24.94 10.79 3.64
C ALA A 342 -23.80 11.81 3.81
N HIS A 343 -23.83 12.90 3.05
CA HIS A 343 -22.92 14.03 3.23
C HIS A 343 -23.35 14.82 4.46
N LEU A 344 -22.53 14.77 5.52
CA LEU A 344 -22.79 15.48 6.78
C LEU A 344 -22.32 16.93 6.71
N TRP A 345 -21.20 17.15 6.03
CA TRP A 345 -20.59 18.47 5.88
C TRP A 345 -19.75 18.52 4.62
N ALA A 346 -19.71 19.68 3.96
CA ALA A 346 -18.86 19.93 2.82
C ALA A 346 -18.49 21.42 2.79
N GLN A 347 -17.23 21.71 2.49
CA GLN A 347 -16.76 23.09 2.40
C GLN A 347 -15.64 23.22 1.35
N THR A 348 -15.65 24.38 0.68
CA THR A 348 -14.60 24.80 -0.24
C THR A 348 -13.86 25.98 0.34
N TYR A 349 -12.55 25.88 0.36
CA TYR A 349 -11.62 26.94 0.76
C TYR A 349 -10.86 27.38 -0.48
N ASP A 350 -10.91 28.66 -0.80
CA ASP A 350 -10.12 29.26 -1.89
C ASP A 350 -9.40 30.48 -1.32
N ARG A 351 -8.12 30.31 -0.97
CA ARG A 351 -7.33 31.31 -0.27
C ARG A 351 -5.91 31.41 -0.84
N ASP A 352 -5.13 32.31 -0.29
CA ASP A 352 -3.69 32.37 -0.55
C ASP A 352 -3.03 31.08 -0.06
N LEU A 353 -1.98 30.63 -0.76
CA LEU A 353 -1.18 29.48 -0.37
C LEU A 353 -0.58 29.64 1.03
N ALA A 354 -0.29 30.88 1.46
CA ALA A 354 0.16 31.19 2.81
C ALA A 354 -0.87 30.78 3.90
N ASP A 355 -2.16 30.69 3.55
CA ASP A 355 -3.24 30.31 4.45
C ASP A 355 -3.49 28.79 4.51
N VAL A 356 -2.68 27.96 3.83
CA VAL A 356 -2.91 26.51 3.73
C VAL A 356 -3.00 25.83 5.10
N PHE A 357 -2.18 26.25 6.07
CA PHE A 357 -2.19 25.69 7.42
C PHE A 357 -3.45 26.06 8.19
N ALA A 358 -3.94 27.31 8.03
CA ALA A 358 -5.20 27.72 8.64
C ALA A 358 -6.39 26.91 8.11
N ILE A 359 -6.37 26.56 6.81
CA ILE A 359 -7.38 25.69 6.20
C ILE A 359 -7.38 24.30 6.86
N GLN A 360 -6.21 23.71 7.12
CA GLN A 360 -6.10 22.38 7.74
C GLN A 360 -6.70 22.38 9.16
N SER A 361 -6.32 23.35 10.00
CA SER A 361 -6.86 23.48 11.37
C SER A 361 -8.37 23.77 11.37
N GLU A 362 -8.86 24.57 10.43
CA GLU A 362 -10.31 24.84 10.26
C GLU A 362 -11.07 23.57 9.88
N ILE A 363 -10.54 22.74 8.98
CA ILE A 363 -11.15 21.46 8.60
C ILE A 363 -11.18 20.52 9.82
N ALA A 364 -10.08 20.36 10.55
CA ALA A 364 -10.03 19.47 11.72
C ALA A 364 -11.05 19.89 12.81
N LYS A 365 -11.15 21.20 13.10
CA LYS A 365 -12.15 21.73 14.04
C LYS A 365 -13.59 21.54 13.55
N ALA A 366 -13.87 21.82 12.27
CA ALA A 366 -15.19 21.62 11.69
C ALA A 366 -15.62 20.15 11.77
N ILE A 367 -14.71 19.22 11.47
CA ILE A 367 -14.97 17.78 11.62
C ILE A 367 -15.28 17.43 13.08
N ALA A 368 -14.46 17.92 14.01
CA ALA A 368 -14.65 17.63 15.41
C ALA A 368 -16.01 18.14 15.94
N ASP A 369 -16.43 19.32 15.51
CA ASP A 369 -17.75 19.88 15.82
C ASP A 369 -18.88 19.03 15.23
N GLN A 370 -18.77 18.61 13.95
CA GLN A 370 -19.78 17.78 13.28
C GLN A 370 -19.90 16.38 13.88
N LEU A 371 -18.81 15.84 14.42
CA LEU A 371 -18.79 14.55 15.12
C LEU A 371 -19.13 14.68 16.61
N GLU A 372 -19.46 15.90 17.07
CA GLU A 372 -19.72 16.23 18.47
C GLU A 372 -18.59 15.78 19.41
N ALA A 373 -17.34 15.79 18.93
CA ALA A 373 -16.16 15.42 19.70
C ALA A 373 -15.87 16.48 20.77
N LYS A 374 -15.49 16.05 21.97
CA LYS A 374 -15.10 16.95 23.05
C LYS A 374 -13.65 17.39 22.87
N LEU A 375 -13.43 18.68 22.65
CA LEU A 375 -12.10 19.27 22.61
C LEU A 375 -11.80 19.98 23.93
N SER A 376 -10.72 19.57 24.57
CA SER A 376 -10.09 20.32 25.66
C SER A 376 -9.42 21.60 25.11
N PRO A 377 -9.18 22.61 25.97
CA PRO A 377 -8.45 23.81 25.58
C PRO A 377 -7.05 23.52 25.00
N ASN A 378 -6.38 22.50 25.53
CA ASN A 378 -5.04 22.11 25.06
C ASN A 378 -5.09 21.48 23.67
N GLU A 379 -6.03 20.57 23.42
CA GLU A 379 -6.22 19.97 22.08
C GLU A 379 -6.56 21.05 21.05
N LYS A 380 -7.43 22.00 21.40
CA LYS A 380 -7.77 23.12 20.53
C LYS A 380 -6.57 23.99 20.19
N SER A 381 -5.76 24.35 21.19
CA SER A 381 -4.56 25.16 20.98
C SER A 381 -3.52 24.43 20.13
N ALA A 382 -3.37 23.10 20.29
CA ALA A 382 -2.44 22.30 19.52
C ALA A 382 -2.86 22.22 18.03
N ILE A 383 -4.15 22.03 17.76
CA ILE A 383 -4.70 22.02 16.38
C ILE A 383 -4.55 23.38 15.70
N GLU A 384 -4.60 24.48 16.46
CA GLU A 384 -4.45 25.85 15.94
C GLU A 384 -3.00 26.24 15.65
N GLU A 385 -2.03 25.46 16.10
CA GLU A 385 -0.61 25.74 15.90
C GLU A 385 -0.15 25.28 14.52
N ALA A 386 0.15 26.24 13.63
CA ALA A 386 0.68 25.94 12.31
C ALA A 386 2.01 25.17 12.39
N PRO A 387 2.25 24.18 11.50
CA PRO A 387 3.47 23.37 11.52
C PRO A 387 4.72 24.20 11.18
N THR A 388 4.59 25.17 10.27
CA THR A 388 5.63 26.12 9.86
C THR A 388 5.00 27.40 9.34
N SER A 389 5.77 28.49 9.27
CA SER A 389 5.38 29.72 8.55
C SER A 389 5.84 29.74 7.10
N ASN A 390 6.57 28.71 6.64
CA ASN A 390 7.21 28.67 5.34
C ASN A 390 6.75 27.47 4.50
N VAL A 391 6.00 27.76 3.43
CA VAL A 391 5.45 26.73 2.54
C VAL A 391 6.54 25.94 1.80
N ALA A 392 7.68 26.57 1.46
CA ALA A 392 8.78 25.85 0.80
C ALA A 392 9.43 24.83 1.74
N ALA A 393 9.58 25.17 3.03
CA ALA A 393 10.03 24.21 4.04
C ALA A 393 9.03 23.05 4.19
N PHE A 394 7.73 23.35 4.17
CA PHE A 394 6.67 22.36 4.21
C PHE A 394 6.66 21.42 2.99
N ASP A 395 6.94 21.94 1.79
CA ASP A 395 7.04 21.14 0.56
C ASP A 395 8.18 20.11 0.66
N PHE A 396 9.34 20.50 1.21
CA PHE A 396 10.45 19.57 1.47
C PHE A 396 10.10 18.52 2.53
N TYR A 397 9.50 18.97 3.64
CA TYR A 397 9.04 18.08 4.71
C TYR A 397 8.07 17.02 4.18
N THR A 398 7.05 17.43 3.41
CA THR A 398 6.03 16.54 2.86
C THR A 398 6.64 15.49 1.92
N GLN A 399 7.56 15.90 1.05
CA GLN A 399 8.28 14.97 0.17
C GLN A 399 9.09 13.95 0.98
N ALA A 400 9.75 14.39 2.04
CA ALA A 400 10.50 13.50 2.93
C ALA A 400 9.58 12.50 3.65
N ARG A 401 8.45 12.95 4.21
CA ARG A 401 7.46 12.07 4.86
C ARG A 401 6.92 11.01 3.90
N ASN A 402 6.65 11.36 2.65
CA ASN A 402 6.20 10.41 1.62
C ASN A 402 7.27 9.35 1.30
N LEU A 403 8.56 9.72 1.29
CA LEU A 403 9.65 8.74 1.15
C LEU A 403 9.74 7.81 2.37
N MET A 404 9.53 8.35 3.57
CA MET A 404 9.55 7.59 4.83
C MET A 404 8.35 6.62 4.96
N LEU A 405 7.23 6.85 4.28
CA LEU A 405 6.10 5.89 4.28
C LEU A 405 6.40 4.59 3.50
N ASN A 406 7.35 4.60 2.56
CA ASN A 406 7.64 3.49 1.64
C ASN A 406 8.88 2.65 2.03
N ILE A 407 9.22 2.60 3.32
CA ILE A 407 10.46 1.98 3.82
C ILE A 407 10.33 0.51 4.26
N SER A 408 9.11 0.00 4.41
CA SER A 408 8.88 -1.34 4.97
C SER A 408 9.06 -2.44 3.92
N PHE A 409 10.04 -3.34 4.15
CA PHE A 409 10.33 -4.50 3.30
C PHE A 409 10.68 -4.20 1.83
N THR A 410 11.13 -2.98 1.51
CA THR A 410 11.54 -2.61 0.15
C THR A 410 13.06 -2.59 -0.01
N ALA A 411 13.53 -2.97 -1.20
CA ALA A 411 14.95 -2.93 -1.57
C ALA A 411 15.56 -1.51 -1.54
N VAL A 412 14.72 -0.47 -1.63
CA VAL A 412 15.11 0.94 -1.76
C VAL A 412 15.06 1.74 -0.46
N ARG A 413 14.77 1.07 0.68
CA ARG A 413 14.54 1.73 1.98
C ARG A 413 15.66 2.69 2.40
N PHE A 414 16.92 2.30 2.25
CA PHE A 414 18.07 3.12 2.69
C PHE A 414 18.25 4.36 1.81
N ASP A 415 18.02 4.24 0.51
CA ASP A 415 18.13 5.36 -0.41
C ASP A 415 17.00 6.37 -0.19
N ASN A 416 15.79 5.89 0.08
CA ASN A 416 14.67 6.73 0.48
C ASN A 416 14.94 7.48 1.79
N LEU A 417 15.51 6.80 2.81
CA LEU A 417 15.88 7.45 4.08
C LEU A 417 16.96 8.52 3.89
N ARG A 418 18.00 8.24 3.11
CA ARG A 418 19.05 9.25 2.81
C ARG A 418 18.48 10.46 2.10
N ARG A 419 17.61 10.24 1.10
CA ARG A 419 16.95 11.32 0.38
C ARG A 419 15.99 12.11 1.27
N ALA A 420 15.25 11.44 2.15
CA ALA A 420 14.40 12.08 3.14
C ALA A 420 15.21 12.97 4.09
N ILE A 421 16.35 12.50 4.60
CA ILE A 421 17.27 13.28 5.43
C ILE A 421 17.71 14.56 4.70
N THR A 422 18.15 14.46 3.44
CA THR A 422 18.55 15.64 2.65
C THR A 422 17.42 16.66 2.48
N LEU A 423 16.20 16.20 2.21
CA LEU A 423 15.03 17.08 2.09
C LEU A 423 14.69 17.74 3.44
N LEU A 424 14.77 17.00 4.54
CA LEU A 424 14.51 17.52 5.89
C LEU A 424 15.57 18.53 6.32
N GLU A 425 16.84 18.31 5.99
CA GLU A 425 17.93 19.28 6.18
C GLU A 425 17.65 20.58 5.41
N GLN A 426 17.13 20.50 4.18
CA GLN A 426 16.69 21.66 3.42
C GLN A 426 15.50 22.38 4.09
N ALA A 427 14.52 21.64 4.61
CA ALA A 427 13.37 22.20 5.31
C ALA A 427 13.80 23.02 6.54
N VAL A 428 14.65 22.45 7.41
CA VAL A 428 15.11 23.12 8.64
C VAL A 428 16.13 24.24 8.38
N ALA A 429 16.83 24.21 7.24
CA ALA A 429 17.68 25.32 6.82
C ALA A 429 16.86 26.55 6.40
N ILE A 430 15.66 26.33 5.85
CA ILE A 430 14.73 27.40 5.45
C ILE A 430 13.95 27.92 6.66
N ASP A 431 13.48 27.02 7.53
CA ASP A 431 12.80 27.36 8.77
C ASP A 431 13.39 26.60 9.97
N SER A 432 14.27 27.28 10.72
CA SER A 432 14.96 26.73 11.89
C SER A 432 14.06 26.52 13.12
N HIS A 433 12.79 26.93 13.04
CA HIS A 433 11.77 26.69 14.06
C HIS A 433 10.76 25.62 13.62
N PHE A 434 10.96 24.95 12.47
CA PHE A 434 10.07 23.92 11.98
C PHE A 434 10.20 22.62 12.80
N PHE A 435 9.49 22.58 13.92
CA PHE A 435 9.52 21.50 14.92
C PHE A 435 9.28 20.11 14.32
N LEU A 436 8.23 19.92 13.52
CA LEU A 436 7.90 18.60 12.93
C LEU A 436 8.97 18.11 11.94
N ALA A 437 9.66 19.02 11.24
CA ALA A 437 10.77 18.64 10.38
C ALA A 437 11.97 18.13 11.18
N TYR A 438 12.27 18.71 12.34
CA TYR A 438 13.29 18.16 13.25
C TYR A 438 12.88 16.80 13.84
N VAL A 439 11.59 16.60 14.19
CA VAL A 439 11.08 15.30 14.64
C VAL A 439 11.28 14.23 13.56
N ALA A 440 10.89 14.53 12.32
CA ALA A 440 11.07 13.61 11.20
C ALA A 440 12.56 13.39 10.85
N LEU A 441 13.41 14.41 11.03
CA LEU A 441 14.85 14.32 10.80
C LEU A 441 15.51 13.41 11.82
N ALA A 442 15.17 13.53 13.11
CA ALA A 442 15.62 12.63 14.15
C ALA A 442 15.18 11.19 13.83
N GLU A 443 13.89 10.99 13.51
CA GLU A 443 13.33 9.68 13.14
C GLU A 443 14.06 9.05 11.95
N ALA A 444 14.31 9.81 10.87
CA ALA A 444 14.98 9.29 9.69
C ALA A 444 16.44 8.90 9.97
N ASN A 445 17.16 9.67 10.78
CA ASN A 445 18.52 9.34 11.21
C ASN A 445 18.55 8.11 12.11
N ASP A 446 17.63 8.00 13.08
CA ASP A 446 17.50 6.85 13.99
C ASP A 446 17.22 5.54 13.25
N GLN A 447 16.30 5.59 12.28
CA GLN A 447 16.00 4.42 11.46
C GLN A 447 17.19 4.03 10.60
N LEU A 448 17.88 5.00 9.98
CA LEU A 448 19.08 4.71 9.18
C LEU A 448 20.24 4.18 10.05
N TYR A 449 20.34 4.59 11.32
CA TYR A 449 21.34 4.11 12.27
C TYR A 449 21.07 2.69 12.78
N SER A 450 19.81 2.36 13.04
CA SER A 450 19.42 1.13 13.74
C SER A 450 19.11 -0.07 12.84
N LEU A 451 18.78 0.16 11.57
CA LEU A 451 18.46 -0.91 10.62
C LEU A 451 19.73 -1.63 10.13
N GLY A 452 19.67 -2.98 10.06
CA GLY A 452 20.75 -3.83 9.52
C GLY A 452 21.13 -3.47 8.09
N GLY A 453 22.41 -3.18 7.83
CA GLY A 453 22.89 -2.66 6.55
C GLY A 453 22.77 -1.14 6.36
N GLY A 454 22.33 -0.41 7.40
CA GLY A 454 22.28 1.05 7.46
C GLY A 454 23.62 1.72 7.83
N ASP A 455 23.54 2.96 8.32
CA ASP A 455 24.68 3.81 8.67
C ASP A 455 24.85 3.88 10.20
N HIS A 456 25.41 2.83 10.81
CA HIS A 456 25.65 2.77 12.26
C HIS A 456 26.94 3.50 12.69
N THR A 457 27.23 4.66 12.08
CA THR A 457 28.44 5.44 12.41
C THR A 457 28.18 6.43 13.54
N PRO A 458 29.23 6.82 14.31
CA PRO A 458 29.10 7.88 15.31
C PRO A 458 28.60 9.21 14.74
N ALA A 459 28.92 9.51 13.47
CA ALA A 459 28.44 10.72 12.79
C ALA A 459 26.92 10.69 12.56
N ARG A 460 26.37 9.54 12.19
CA ARG A 460 24.91 9.38 12.04
C ARG A 460 24.19 9.53 13.38
N LEU A 461 24.76 8.94 14.43
CA LEU A 461 24.23 9.08 15.79
C LEU A 461 24.23 10.55 16.24
N ALA A 462 25.35 11.25 16.06
CA ALA A 462 25.45 12.67 16.40
C ALA A 462 24.46 13.56 15.62
N ALA A 463 24.15 13.20 14.36
CA ALA A 463 23.13 13.90 13.57
C ALA A 463 21.72 13.68 14.14
N ALA A 464 21.40 12.45 14.60
CA ALA A 464 20.15 12.16 15.29
C ALA A 464 20.06 12.93 16.63
N ASP A 465 21.13 12.90 17.44
CA ASP A 465 21.22 13.64 18.71
C ASP A 465 20.99 15.14 18.50
N ALA A 466 21.63 15.72 17.48
CA ALA A 466 21.51 17.15 17.17
C ALA A 466 20.08 17.53 16.74
N ALA A 467 19.42 16.71 15.93
CA ALA A 467 18.03 16.92 15.55
C ALA A 467 17.11 16.83 16.78
N LEU A 468 17.29 15.82 17.64
CA LEU A 468 16.49 15.64 18.85
C LEU A 468 16.70 16.75 19.89
N ALA A 469 17.92 17.29 19.99
CA ALA A 469 18.21 18.45 20.83
C ALA A 469 17.36 19.67 20.39
N ARG A 470 17.22 19.91 19.08
CA ARG A 470 16.35 20.95 18.54
C ARG A 470 14.87 20.70 18.81
N VAL A 471 14.41 19.45 18.69
CA VAL A 471 13.03 19.06 19.08
C VAL A 471 12.75 19.44 20.54
N THR A 472 13.66 19.07 21.44
CA THR A 472 13.51 19.31 22.89
C THR A 472 13.59 20.80 23.24
N GLU A 473 14.43 21.57 22.54
CA GLU A 473 14.54 23.02 22.74
C GLU A 473 13.30 23.77 22.26
N LEU A 474 12.75 23.40 21.10
CA LEU A 474 11.62 24.09 20.49
C LEU A 474 10.32 23.85 21.26
N ARG A 475 10.02 22.59 21.62
CA ARG A 475 8.77 22.24 22.31
C ARG A 475 8.97 21.10 23.33
N PRO A 476 9.54 21.37 24.52
CA PRO A 476 9.90 20.34 25.50
C PRO A 476 8.70 19.55 26.06
N SER A 477 7.50 20.14 26.08
CA SER A 477 6.29 19.52 26.63
C SER A 477 5.35 18.95 25.58
N ALA A 478 5.74 18.93 24.30
CA ALA A 478 4.93 18.36 23.22
C ALA A 478 4.96 16.83 23.26
N GLY A 479 3.85 16.19 22.91
CA GLY A 479 3.77 14.73 22.84
C GLY A 479 4.70 14.13 21.79
N GLU A 480 4.86 14.84 20.68
CA GLU A 480 5.78 14.51 19.60
C GLU A 480 7.24 14.52 20.07
N THR A 481 7.58 15.37 21.05
CA THR A 481 8.90 15.40 21.69
C THR A 481 9.12 14.13 22.50
N SER A 482 8.20 13.77 23.40
CA SER A 482 8.28 12.52 24.16
C SER A 482 8.35 11.29 23.26
N LEU A 483 7.58 11.28 22.16
CA LEU A 483 7.63 10.19 21.18
C LEU A 483 8.97 10.13 20.44
N ALA A 484 9.53 11.29 20.04
CA ALA A 484 10.84 11.37 19.40
C ALA A 484 11.94 10.87 20.35
N VAL A 485 11.91 11.27 21.63
CA VAL A 485 12.86 10.80 22.64
C VAL A 485 12.72 9.28 22.86
N ALA A 486 11.49 8.76 22.92
CA ALA A 486 11.25 7.33 23.05
C ALA A 486 11.83 6.53 21.88
N ARG A 487 11.58 6.98 20.64
CA ARG A 487 12.14 6.38 19.41
C ARG A 487 13.67 6.41 19.42
N HIS A 488 14.25 7.54 19.77
CA HIS A 488 15.69 7.72 19.81
C HIS A 488 16.34 6.80 20.85
N ARG A 489 15.80 6.75 22.08
CA ARG A 489 16.27 5.78 23.10
C ARG A 489 16.17 4.33 22.63
N TYR A 490 15.09 3.97 21.93
CA TYR A 490 14.89 2.63 21.39
C TYR A 490 15.89 2.29 20.26
N HIS A 491 16.04 3.17 19.27
CA HIS A 491 16.82 2.93 18.06
C HIS A 491 18.33 3.17 18.25
N ALA A 492 18.70 4.29 18.87
CA ALA A 492 20.08 4.72 18.98
C ALA A 492 20.80 4.05 20.16
N TYR A 493 20.19 4.09 21.34
CA TYR A 493 20.84 3.69 22.59
C TYR A 493 20.41 2.33 23.14
N ARG A 494 19.36 1.73 22.56
CA ARG A 494 18.74 0.49 23.05
C ARG A 494 18.33 0.57 24.53
N ASP A 495 17.99 1.78 24.98
CA ASP A 495 17.45 2.03 26.31
C ASP A 495 15.94 1.79 26.30
N PHE A 496 15.56 0.51 26.32
CA PHE A 496 14.17 0.08 26.23
C PHE A 496 13.33 0.52 27.43
N ALA A 497 13.92 0.56 28.62
CA ALA A 497 13.23 1.01 29.83
C ALA A 497 12.96 2.52 29.80
N GLY A 498 13.96 3.33 29.42
CA GLY A 498 13.78 4.77 29.22
C GLY A 498 12.81 5.06 28.09
N ALA A 499 12.90 4.34 26.96
CA ALA A 499 11.97 4.48 25.86
C ALA A 499 10.52 4.21 26.29
N ARG A 500 10.28 3.16 27.09
CA ARG A 500 8.94 2.81 27.61
C ARG A 500 8.37 3.92 28.51
N THR A 501 9.23 4.56 29.30
CA THR A 501 8.83 5.67 30.18
C THR A 501 8.38 6.89 29.38
N GLU A 502 9.17 7.29 28.39
CA GLU A 502 8.86 8.43 27.52
C GLU A 502 7.64 8.16 26.64
N LEU A 503 7.47 6.91 26.19
CA LEU A 503 6.33 6.50 25.39
C LEU A 503 5.00 6.62 26.15
N ALA A 504 5.02 6.36 27.46
CA ALA A 504 3.85 6.55 28.32
C ALA A 504 3.46 8.03 28.48
N GLU A 505 4.41 8.96 28.36
CA GLU A 505 4.13 10.40 28.33
C GLU A 505 3.53 10.82 26.99
N ALA A 506 4.12 10.35 25.88
CA ALA A 506 3.60 10.57 24.53
C ALA A 506 2.13 10.07 24.41
N ALA A 507 1.82 8.91 24.99
CA ALA A 507 0.48 8.33 24.94
C ALA A 507 -0.61 9.20 25.59
N ARG A 508 -0.25 10.07 26.54
CA ARG A 508 -1.21 10.97 27.20
C ARG A 508 -1.59 12.17 26.33
N SER A 509 -0.69 12.59 25.46
CA SER A 509 -0.83 13.79 24.62
C SER A 509 -1.20 13.46 23.17
N LEU A 510 -0.94 12.23 22.72
CA LEU A 510 -1.22 11.74 21.38
C LEU A 510 -2.05 10.43 21.43
N PRO A 511 -3.32 10.50 21.88
CA PRO A 511 -4.13 9.31 22.18
C PRO A 511 -4.47 8.43 20.96
N ASN A 512 -4.42 8.99 19.74
CA ASN A 512 -4.66 8.23 18.50
C ASN A 512 -3.40 8.04 17.65
N GLU A 513 -2.19 8.32 18.16
CA GLU A 513 -0.97 8.16 17.38
C GLU A 513 -0.61 6.67 17.22
N PRO A 514 -0.72 6.08 16.01
CA PRO A 514 -0.54 4.64 15.80
C PRO A 514 0.90 4.19 16.10
N ALA A 515 1.88 5.09 15.97
CA ALA A 515 3.26 4.74 16.25
C ALA A 515 3.49 4.36 17.72
N ILE A 516 2.69 4.88 18.66
CA ILE A 516 2.84 4.61 20.09
C ILE A 516 2.63 3.13 20.38
N MET A 517 1.51 2.57 19.90
CA MET A 517 1.20 1.15 20.10
C MET A 517 2.24 0.25 19.42
N SER A 518 2.73 0.64 18.24
CA SER A 518 3.74 -0.15 17.53
C SER A 518 5.10 -0.15 18.24
N LEU A 519 5.53 1.02 18.72
CA LEU A 519 6.82 1.16 19.42
C LEU A 519 6.78 0.44 20.78
N ALA A 520 5.66 0.50 21.48
CA ALA A 520 5.41 -0.25 22.70
C ALA A 520 5.69 -1.74 22.48
N ALA A 521 5.08 -2.31 21.43
CA ALA A 521 5.24 -3.73 21.14
C ALA A 521 6.68 -4.09 20.73
N PHE A 522 7.37 -3.19 20.02
CA PHE A 522 8.76 -3.41 19.64
C PHE A 522 9.71 -3.36 20.85
N ILE A 523 9.48 -2.43 21.77
CA ILE A 523 10.17 -2.33 23.06
C ILE A 523 9.97 -3.63 23.83
N ASP A 524 8.73 -4.08 23.98
CA ASP A 524 8.40 -5.28 24.75
C ASP A 524 9.03 -6.53 24.14
N ARG A 525 9.01 -6.64 22.80
CA ARG A 525 9.69 -7.72 22.07
C ARG A 525 11.20 -7.74 22.35
N ARG A 526 11.87 -6.59 22.26
CA ARG A 526 13.33 -6.50 22.53
C ARG A 526 13.68 -6.64 24.01
N ALA A 527 12.76 -6.31 24.91
CA ALA A 527 12.88 -6.57 26.35
C ALA A 527 12.53 -8.03 26.74
N GLY A 528 12.18 -8.89 25.77
CA GLY A 528 11.83 -10.29 25.99
C GLY A 528 10.42 -10.53 26.54
N GLN A 529 9.56 -9.51 26.56
CA GLN A 529 8.15 -9.58 26.95
C GLN A 529 7.27 -9.97 25.76
N TRP A 530 7.50 -11.16 25.20
CA TRP A 530 6.92 -11.59 23.93
C TRP A 530 5.38 -11.60 23.88
N GLU A 531 4.72 -12.07 24.95
CA GLU A 531 3.25 -12.12 25.00
C GLU A 531 2.63 -10.72 25.19
N GLU A 532 3.36 -9.76 25.76
CA GLU A 532 2.93 -8.36 25.80
C GLU A 532 3.00 -7.75 24.39
N ALA A 533 4.13 -7.95 23.70
CA ALA A 533 4.30 -7.50 22.33
C ALA A 533 3.22 -8.06 21.38
N VAL A 534 2.84 -9.34 21.54
CA VAL A 534 1.74 -9.97 20.78
C VAL A 534 0.41 -9.27 21.07
N ARG A 535 0.10 -8.98 22.34
CA ARG A 535 -1.14 -8.29 22.73
C ARG A 535 -1.19 -6.87 22.16
N GLU A 536 -0.13 -6.11 22.32
CA GLU A 536 -0.05 -4.72 21.85
C GLU A 536 -0.16 -4.63 20.32
N LEU A 537 0.53 -5.50 19.58
CA LEU A 537 0.37 -5.58 18.12
C LEU A 537 -1.03 -6.04 17.70
N SER A 538 -1.63 -6.98 18.43
CA SER A 538 -3.00 -7.43 18.14
C SER A 538 -4.01 -6.29 18.35
N GLN A 539 -3.88 -5.52 19.43
CA GLN A 539 -4.68 -4.32 19.67
C GLN A 539 -4.43 -3.26 18.59
N ALA A 540 -3.18 -3.00 18.21
CA ALA A 540 -2.86 -2.05 17.15
C ALA A 540 -3.53 -2.43 15.82
N ILE A 541 -3.60 -3.73 15.49
CA ILE A 541 -4.33 -4.24 14.32
C ILE A 541 -5.84 -4.08 14.49
N GLU A 542 -6.40 -4.19 15.69
CA GLU A 542 -7.83 -3.92 15.92
C GLU A 542 -8.19 -2.44 15.74
N HIS A 543 -7.30 -1.54 16.17
CA HIS A 543 -7.43 -0.11 15.94
C HIS A 543 -7.27 0.25 14.46
N ASP A 544 -6.32 -0.39 13.78
CA ASP A 544 -5.93 -0.11 12.40
C ASP A 544 -5.91 -1.38 11.51
N PRO A 545 -7.08 -1.91 11.12
CA PRO A 545 -7.25 -3.27 10.61
C PRO A 545 -6.68 -3.55 9.22
N ARG A 546 -6.27 -2.52 8.47
CA ARG A 546 -5.63 -2.66 7.16
C ARG A 546 -4.14 -2.36 7.19
N ASN A 547 -3.56 -2.14 8.37
CA ASN A 547 -2.15 -1.85 8.51
C ASN A 547 -1.31 -3.13 8.38
N ILE A 548 -0.87 -3.40 7.15
CA ILE A 548 -0.09 -4.60 6.82
C ILE A 548 1.25 -4.61 7.55
N PHE A 549 1.83 -3.45 7.84
CA PHE A 549 3.07 -3.38 8.62
C PHE A 549 2.88 -3.97 10.02
N PHE A 550 1.80 -3.64 10.73
CA PHE A 550 1.51 -4.26 12.04
C PHE A 550 1.31 -5.76 11.95
N MET A 551 0.61 -6.24 10.92
CA MET A 551 0.44 -7.68 10.67
C MET A 551 1.78 -8.38 10.42
N GLN A 552 2.67 -7.77 9.63
CA GLN A 552 4.01 -8.30 9.39
C GLN A 552 4.86 -8.32 10.67
N GLN A 553 4.78 -7.28 11.51
CA GLN A 553 5.49 -7.25 12.79
C GLN A 553 4.95 -8.29 13.77
N LEU A 554 3.65 -8.56 13.77
CA LEU A 554 3.05 -9.63 14.56
C LEU A 554 3.49 -11.00 14.05
N ALA A 555 3.49 -11.21 12.73
CA ALA A 555 3.99 -12.42 12.09
C ALA A 555 5.48 -12.68 12.44
N LEU A 556 6.32 -11.66 12.39
CA LEU A 556 7.72 -11.73 12.81
C LEU A 556 7.85 -12.14 14.28
N THR A 557 7.00 -11.58 15.16
CA THR A 557 6.98 -11.95 16.58
C THR A 557 6.60 -13.41 16.78
N TYR A 558 5.60 -13.90 16.06
CA TYR A 558 5.25 -15.32 16.06
C TYR A 558 6.35 -16.22 15.49
N GLN A 559 7.12 -15.76 14.50
CA GLN A 559 8.28 -16.49 13.99
C GLN A 559 9.33 -16.71 15.10
N TYR A 560 9.70 -15.67 15.84
CA TYR A 560 10.63 -15.78 16.98
C TYR A 560 10.12 -16.76 18.05
N MET A 561 8.81 -16.79 18.27
CA MET A 561 8.17 -17.70 19.22
C MET A 561 7.92 -19.11 18.64
N ARG A 562 8.28 -19.36 17.36
CA ARG A 562 7.97 -20.58 16.61
C ARG A 562 6.47 -20.93 16.56
N ARG A 563 5.60 -19.92 16.68
CA ARG A 563 4.14 -19.99 16.62
C ARG A 563 3.65 -19.92 15.16
N TYR A 564 4.06 -20.91 14.37
CA TYR A 564 3.92 -20.89 12.91
C TYR A 564 2.47 -20.92 12.42
N ALA A 565 1.54 -21.51 13.18
CA ALA A 565 0.12 -21.52 12.82
C ALA A 565 -0.46 -20.10 12.92
N GLU A 566 -0.16 -19.38 13.99
CA GLU A 566 -0.58 -17.99 14.16
C GLU A 566 0.12 -17.05 13.17
N MET A 567 1.42 -17.28 12.91
CA MET A 567 2.17 -16.56 11.86
C MET A 567 1.48 -16.69 10.50
N ALA A 568 1.12 -17.91 10.09
CA ALA A 568 0.41 -18.17 8.83
C ALA A 568 -0.94 -17.42 8.79
N ALA A 569 -1.74 -17.51 9.84
CA ALA A 569 -3.06 -16.89 9.90
C ALA A 569 -3.01 -15.35 9.77
N VAL A 570 -2.02 -14.71 10.40
CA VAL A 570 -1.83 -13.25 10.28
C VAL A 570 -1.35 -12.86 8.88
N LEU A 571 -0.46 -13.65 8.29
CA LEU A 571 -0.01 -13.40 6.91
C LEU A 571 -1.13 -13.62 5.88
N ASP A 572 -2.00 -14.61 6.09
CA ASP A 572 -3.18 -14.83 5.25
C ASP A 572 -4.15 -13.63 5.32
N ARG A 573 -4.32 -13.02 6.51
CA ARG A 573 -5.04 -11.74 6.65
C ARG A 573 -4.37 -10.60 5.89
N ALA A 574 -3.05 -10.48 5.98
CA ALA A 574 -2.30 -9.44 5.27
C ALA A 574 -2.40 -9.60 3.74
N ILE A 575 -2.40 -10.83 3.22
CA ILE A 575 -2.64 -11.14 1.80
C ILE A 575 -4.07 -10.76 1.39
N ALA A 576 -5.07 -10.95 2.27
CA ALA A 576 -6.44 -10.55 1.98
C ALA A 576 -6.61 -9.02 1.89
N VAL A 577 -5.82 -8.25 2.66
CA VAL A 577 -5.82 -6.77 2.59
C VAL A 577 -5.22 -6.28 1.27
N ASP A 578 -4.10 -6.87 0.83
CA ASP A 578 -3.44 -6.53 -0.43
C ASP A 578 -2.90 -7.80 -1.12
N PRO A 579 -3.68 -8.39 -2.03
CA PRO A 579 -3.28 -9.60 -2.75
C PRO A 579 -2.16 -9.37 -3.78
N ALA A 580 -1.80 -8.13 -4.11
CA ALA A 580 -0.76 -7.83 -5.09
C ALA A 580 0.65 -7.83 -4.46
N ARG A 581 0.76 -7.59 -3.15
CA ARG A 581 2.05 -7.53 -2.44
C ARG A 581 2.73 -8.90 -2.39
N VAL A 582 3.81 -9.05 -3.18
CA VAL A 582 4.55 -10.32 -3.32
C VAL A 582 5.28 -10.69 -2.04
N GLU A 583 5.85 -9.71 -1.33
CA GLU A 583 6.64 -9.90 -0.11
C GLU A 583 5.85 -10.63 0.98
N THR A 584 4.56 -10.33 1.13
CA THR A 584 3.69 -11.01 2.09
C THR A 584 3.42 -12.46 1.68
N LYS A 585 3.27 -12.76 0.39
CA LYS A 585 3.13 -14.13 -0.11
C LYS A 585 4.40 -14.94 0.10
N ILE A 586 5.56 -14.32 -0.12
CA ILE A 586 6.87 -14.91 0.16
C ILE A 586 7.01 -15.25 1.64
N ALA A 587 6.71 -14.29 2.54
CA ALA A 587 6.72 -14.54 3.98
C ALA A 587 5.77 -15.67 4.39
N ARG A 588 4.59 -15.77 3.75
CA ARG A 588 3.63 -16.84 4.01
C ARG A 588 4.14 -18.20 3.55
N ALA A 589 4.82 -18.26 2.41
CA ALA A 589 5.42 -19.48 1.87
C ALA A 589 6.65 -19.93 2.69
N GLN A 590 7.40 -18.99 3.26
CA GLN A 590 8.53 -19.27 4.17
C GLN A 590 8.10 -20.01 5.45
N VAL A 591 6.84 -19.91 5.87
CA VAL A 591 6.32 -20.67 7.01
C VAL A 591 6.54 -22.17 6.81
N GLU A 592 6.31 -22.70 5.60
CA GLU A 592 6.48 -24.13 5.30
C GLU A 592 7.96 -24.55 5.29
N LEU A 593 8.84 -23.64 4.83
CA LEU A 593 10.27 -23.84 4.94
C LEU A 593 10.68 -23.96 6.42
N HIS A 594 10.32 -22.97 7.24
CA HIS A 594 10.72 -22.93 8.65
C HIS A 594 10.12 -24.08 9.48
N ARG A 595 8.83 -24.35 9.29
CA ARG A 595 8.08 -25.35 10.06
C ARG A 595 8.39 -26.77 9.60
N HIS A 596 8.25 -27.06 8.30
CA HIS A 596 8.27 -28.43 7.79
C HIS A 596 9.55 -28.79 7.03
N ALA A 597 10.48 -27.84 6.87
CA ALA A 597 11.62 -27.99 5.96
C ALA A 597 11.16 -28.24 4.51
N ASP A 598 10.01 -27.69 4.11
CA ASP A 598 9.50 -27.81 2.74
C ASP A 598 9.85 -26.56 1.93
N THR A 599 10.73 -26.72 0.95
CA THR A 599 11.19 -25.62 0.09
C THR A 599 10.24 -25.31 -1.08
N ARG A 600 9.32 -26.23 -1.41
CA ARG A 600 8.52 -26.15 -2.64
C ARG A 600 7.58 -24.93 -2.66
N PRO A 601 6.80 -24.63 -1.60
CA PRO A 601 5.89 -23.49 -1.64
C PRO A 601 6.63 -22.16 -1.87
N LEU A 602 7.78 -21.99 -1.22
CA LEU A 602 8.60 -20.79 -1.37
C LEU A 602 9.21 -20.69 -2.77
N HIS A 603 9.76 -21.80 -3.27
CA HIS A 603 10.29 -21.87 -4.64
C HIS A 603 9.23 -21.50 -5.66
N ASP A 604 8.06 -22.15 -5.62
CA ASP A 604 7.00 -21.93 -6.61
C ASP A 604 6.48 -20.49 -6.58
N THR A 605 6.34 -19.91 -5.38
CA THR A 605 5.92 -18.51 -5.21
C THR A 605 6.94 -17.53 -5.80
N ILE A 606 8.25 -17.76 -5.57
CA ILE A 606 9.31 -16.92 -6.17
C ILE A 606 9.30 -17.04 -7.69
N GLN A 607 9.27 -18.26 -8.22
CA GLN A 607 9.31 -18.49 -9.66
C GLN A 607 8.09 -17.89 -10.37
N GLU A 608 6.89 -18.05 -9.80
CA GLU A 608 5.66 -17.46 -10.34
C GLU A 608 5.71 -15.92 -10.32
N ALA A 609 6.21 -15.31 -9.23
CA ALA A 609 6.31 -13.87 -9.13
C ALA A 609 7.31 -13.28 -10.12
N VAL A 610 8.51 -13.87 -10.23
CA VAL A 610 9.56 -13.44 -11.17
C VAL A 610 9.15 -13.69 -12.62
N ALA A 611 8.45 -14.77 -12.91
CA ALA A 611 7.94 -15.05 -14.27
C ALA A 611 6.87 -14.04 -14.72
N ARG A 612 6.03 -13.56 -13.78
CA ARG A 612 5.03 -12.52 -14.07
C ARG A 612 5.64 -11.14 -14.23
N ASP A 613 6.60 -10.81 -13.37
CA ASP A 613 7.29 -9.52 -13.38
C ASP A 613 8.77 -9.72 -13.02
N PRO A 614 9.67 -9.67 -14.03
CA PRO A 614 11.11 -9.82 -13.80
C PRO A 614 11.71 -8.77 -12.85
N SER A 615 11.08 -7.60 -12.67
CA SER A 615 11.58 -6.57 -11.75
C SER A 615 11.52 -7.02 -10.27
N ILE A 616 10.63 -7.95 -9.96
CA ILE A 616 10.47 -8.54 -8.62
C ILE A 616 11.70 -9.37 -8.21
N ALA A 617 12.50 -9.86 -9.15
CA ALA A 617 13.69 -10.65 -8.84
C ALA A 617 14.65 -9.92 -7.88
N SER A 618 14.82 -8.61 -8.06
CA SER A 618 15.61 -7.79 -7.13
C SER A 618 14.94 -7.69 -5.76
N VAL A 619 13.62 -7.52 -5.71
CA VAL A 619 12.86 -7.41 -4.45
C VAL A 619 12.98 -8.68 -3.59
N VAL A 620 12.91 -9.86 -4.21
CA VAL A 620 12.91 -11.15 -3.49
C VAL A 620 14.30 -11.81 -3.38
N ALA A 621 15.36 -11.14 -3.85
CA ALA A 621 16.70 -11.73 -4.00
C ALA A 621 17.25 -12.36 -2.70
N GLU A 622 17.10 -11.71 -1.54
CA GLU A 622 17.59 -12.24 -0.26
C GLU A 622 16.87 -13.55 0.12
N ASN A 623 15.54 -13.60 -0.02
CA ASN A 623 14.76 -14.81 0.20
C ASN A 623 15.10 -15.91 -0.80
N TRP A 624 15.39 -15.52 -2.04
CA TRP A 624 15.78 -16.43 -3.10
C TRP A 624 17.17 -17.04 -2.87
N ILE A 625 18.13 -16.27 -2.35
CA ILE A 625 19.44 -16.77 -1.90
C ILE A 625 19.27 -17.80 -0.79
N ASN A 626 18.52 -17.46 0.26
CA ASN A 626 18.28 -18.36 1.39
C ASN A 626 17.61 -19.67 0.95
N LEU A 627 16.62 -19.59 0.07
CA LEU A 627 15.98 -20.77 -0.54
C LEU A 627 16.98 -21.61 -1.33
N SER A 628 17.79 -20.97 -2.19
CA SER A 628 18.76 -21.66 -3.04
C SER A 628 19.80 -22.42 -2.22
N LEU A 629 20.26 -21.82 -1.11
CA LEU A 629 21.14 -22.48 -0.15
C LEU A 629 20.49 -23.70 0.52
N CYS A 630 19.23 -23.58 0.97
CA CYS A 630 18.46 -24.71 1.51
C CYS A 630 18.30 -25.86 0.50
N ARG A 631 18.12 -25.53 -0.78
CA ARG A 631 17.97 -26.50 -1.89
C ARG A 631 19.31 -27.03 -2.40
N ARG A 632 20.43 -26.42 -1.99
CA ARG A 632 21.77 -26.63 -2.54
C ARG A 632 21.83 -26.44 -4.07
N ASP A 633 20.98 -25.56 -4.60
CA ASP A 633 20.94 -25.24 -6.03
C ASP A 633 21.88 -24.07 -6.31
N VAL A 634 23.06 -24.40 -6.81
CA VAL A 634 24.15 -23.43 -7.05
C VAL A 634 23.89 -22.52 -8.25
N ASP A 635 23.06 -22.96 -9.21
CA ASP A 635 22.73 -22.17 -10.39
C ASP A 635 21.59 -21.19 -10.07
N GLU A 636 20.63 -21.62 -9.25
CA GLU A 636 19.61 -20.74 -8.68
C GLU A 636 20.24 -19.68 -7.77
N LEU A 637 21.19 -20.07 -6.93
CA LEU A 637 21.95 -19.14 -6.09
C LEU A 637 22.66 -18.06 -6.91
N ALA A 638 23.31 -18.43 -8.03
CA ALA A 638 23.98 -17.47 -8.89
C ALA A 638 23.01 -16.45 -9.51
N ARG A 639 21.81 -16.86 -9.91
CA ARG A 639 20.77 -15.96 -10.42
C ARG A 639 20.25 -15.01 -9.34
N ALA A 640 20.04 -15.53 -8.13
CA ALA A 640 19.58 -14.75 -6.99
C ALA A 640 20.62 -13.69 -6.59
N LEU A 641 21.91 -14.05 -6.52
CA LEU A 641 23.02 -13.11 -6.27
C LEU A 641 23.14 -12.05 -7.36
N THR A 642 22.97 -12.43 -8.63
CA THR A 642 22.94 -11.47 -9.74
C THR A 642 21.81 -10.45 -9.56
N SER A 643 20.63 -10.91 -9.13
CA SER A 643 19.45 -10.06 -8.90
C SER A 643 19.60 -9.16 -7.66
N LEU A 644 20.35 -9.60 -6.66
CA LEU A 644 20.68 -8.81 -5.47
C LEU A 644 21.53 -7.58 -5.84
N GLY A 645 22.43 -7.74 -6.81
CA GLY A 645 23.40 -6.72 -7.21
C GLY A 645 24.46 -6.51 -6.13
N ASN A 646 24.74 -5.26 -5.79
CA ASN A 646 25.74 -4.89 -4.78
C ASN A 646 25.17 -4.80 -3.35
N ARG A 647 23.89 -5.12 -3.15
CA ARG A 647 23.27 -5.09 -1.81
C ARG A 647 23.78 -6.27 -0.98
N GLY A 648 23.84 -6.08 0.34
CA GLY A 648 24.08 -7.18 1.26
C GLY A 648 22.86 -8.08 1.40
N PHE A 649 23.06 -9.31 1.85
CA PHE A 649 22.00 -10.25 2.23
C PHE A 649 22.30 -10.87 3.60
N GLY A 650 21.28 -11.33 4.32
CA GLY A 650 21.51 -12.01 5.59
C GLY A 650 20.24 -12.16 6.41
N GLU A 651 20.42 -12.37 7.71
CA GLU A 651 19.33 -12.42 8.68
C GLU A 651 19.38 -11.12 9.50
N SER A 652 18.24 -10.42 9.61
CA SER A 652 18.07 -9.25 10.49
C SER A 652 19.19 -8.19 10.40
N ALA A 653 20.07 -8.08 11.40
CA ALA A 653 21.10 -7.05 11.48
C ALA A 653 22.44 -7.50 10.87
N VAL A 654 22.64 -8.81 10.72
CA VAL A 654 23.87 -9.41 10.21
C VAL A 654 23.78 -9.56 8.70
N THR A 655 24.47 -8.68 7.98
CA THR A 655 24.50 -8.64 6.51
C THR A 655 25.84 -9.09 5.97
N PHE A 656 25.82 -9.90 4.91
CA PHE A 656 26.99 -10.37 4.16
C PHE A 656 27.04 -9.74 2.77
N ASP A 657 28.25 -9.48 2.28
CA ASP A 657 28.49 -9.09 0.89
C ASP A 657 28.15 -10.25 -0.08
N PRO A 658 27.72 -9.97 -1.33
CA PRO A 658 27.47 -11.01 -2.33
C PRO A 658 28.60 -12.03 -2.51
N SER A 659 29.87 -11.62 -2.32
CA SER A 659 31.02 -12.54 -2.38
C SER A 659 30.97 -13.67 -1.35
N PHE A 660 30.32 -13.48 -0.20
CA PHE A 660 30.08 -14.54 0.77
C PHE A 660 29.11 -15.59 0.21
N GLY A 661 28.04 -15.17 -0.46
CA GLY A 661 27.10 -16.06 -1.14
C GLY A 661 27.77 -16.82 -2.29
N GLU A 662 28.63 -16.15 -3.07
CA GLU A 662 29.45 -16.80 -4.09
C GLU A 662 30.37 -17.86 -3.48
N ALA A 663 31.00 -17.57 -2.34
CA ALA A 663 31.82 -18.54 -1.62
C ALA A 663 31.01 -19.77 -1.23
N LEU A 664 29.82 -19.61 -0.64
CA LEU A 664 28.94 -20.73 -0.31
C LEU A 664 28.56 -21.54 -1.57
N GLY A 665 28.34 -20.89 -2.71
CA GLY A 665 28.14 -21.57 -3.98
C GLY A 665 29.34 -22.42 -4.42
N LYS A 666 30.57 -21.93 -4.22
CA LYS A 666 31.80 -22.69 -4.48
C LYS A 666 31.97 -23.87 -3.52
N TYR A 667 31.69 -23.66 -2.24
CA TYR A 667 31.68 -24.73 -1.22
C TYR A 667 30.72 -25.86 -1.62
N LEU A 668 29.50 -25.54 -2.03
CA LEU A 668 28.50 -26.53 -2.46
C LEU A 668 28.90 -27.30 -3.73
N ARG A 669 29.76 -26.73 -4.59
CA ARG A 669 30.34 -27.40 -5.76
C ARG A 669 31.61 -28.21 -5.43
N GLY A 670 32.13 -28.15 -4.20
CA GLY A 670 33.41 -28.75 -3.82
C GLY A 670 34.64 -27.99 -4.34
N ASP A 671 34.48 -26.75 -4.81
CA ASP A 671 35.56 -25.89 -5.29
C ASP A 671 36.25 -25.18 -4.11
N SER A 672 37.19 -25.88 -3.47
CA SER A 672 37.92 -25.37 -2.30
C SER A 672 38.73 -24.10 -2.62
N VAL A 673 39.35 -24.02 -3.80
CA VAL A 673 40.16 -22.86 -4.20
C VAL A 673 39.26 -21.64 -4.36
N GLY A 674 38.18 -21.76 -5.14
CA GLY A 674 37.22 -20.68 -5.33
C GLY A 674 36.50 -20.28 -4.05
N PHE A 675 36.23 -21.24 -3.14
CA PHE A 675 35.66 -20.96 -1.81
C PHE A 675 36.55 -20.02 -1.00
N HIS A 676 37.84 -20.35 -0.85
CA HIS A 676 38.78 -19.52 -0.09
C HIS A 676 39.00 -18.15 -0.75
N GLU A 677 39.11 -18.09 -2.08
CA GLU A 677 39.27 -16.82 -2.81
C GLU A 677 38.11 -15.87 -2.53
N LYS A 678 36.87 -16.36 -2.64
CA LYS A 678 35.67 -15.53 -2.42
C LYS A 678 35.48 -15.15 -0.95
N LEU A 679 35.82 -16.03 -0.02
CA LEU A 679 35.82 -15.68 1.42
C LEU A 679 36.83 -14.59 1.75
N GLN A 680 38.01 -14.57 1.13
CA GLN A 680 38.99 -13.49 1.37
C GLN A 680 38.46 -12.12 0.91
N VAL A 681 37.74 -12.09 -0.21
CA VAL A 681 37.05 -10.87 -0.69
C VAL A 681 35.99 -10.43 0.31
N ALA A 682 35.13 -11.36 0.74
CA ALA A 682 34.09 -11.08 1.73
C ALA A 682 34.68 -10.55 3.04
N ARG A 683 35.76 -11.19 3.52
CA ARG A 683 36.48 -10.82 4.74
C ARG A 683 37.01 -9.40 4.68
N SER A 684 37.67 -9.03 3.58
CA SER A 684 38.29 -7.71 3.43
C SER A 684 37.26 -6.58 3.53
N LYS A 685 36.09 -6.77 2.90
CA LYS A 685 34.96 -5.82 2.99
C LYS A 685 34.34 -5.78 4.39
N GLN A 686 34.18 -6.95 5.01
CA GLN A 686 33.61 -7.06 6.35
C GLN A 686 34.51 -6.43 7.41
N GLU A 687 35.82 -6.60 7.29
CA GLU A 687 36.81 -5.99 8.18
C GLU A 687 36.78 -4.45 8.10
N GLU A 688 36.60 -3.87 6.91
CA GLU A 688 36.43 -2.42 6.76
C GLU A 688 35.18 -1.93 7.51
N THR A 689 34.09 -2.69 7.45
CA THR A 689 32.85 -2.37 8.16
C THR A 689 33.05 -2.40 9.67
N VAL A 690 33.68 -3.46 10.19
CA VAL A 690 34.03 -3.60 11.61
C VAL A 690 34.95 -2.45 12.06
N ARG A 691 35.93 -2.06 11.25
CA ARG A 691 36.85 -0.95 11.58
C ARG A 691 36.13 0.38 11.69
N ARG A 692 35.12 0.62 10.86
CA ARG A 692 34.28 1.83 10.90
C ARG A 692 33.30 1.83 12.07
N GLN A 693 32.92 0.65 12.56
CA GLN A 693 31.85 0.45 13.54
C GLN A 693 32.25 -0.60 14.60
N PRO A 694 33.31 -0.36 15.39
CA PRO A 694 33.93 -1.39 16.23
C PRO A 694 33.05 -1.90 17.38
N ASP A 695 32.07 -1.10 17.81
CA ASP A 695 31.13 -1.44 18.87
C ASP A 695 29.78 -1.95 18.33
N TYR A 696 29.67 -2.12 17.00
CA TYR A 696 28.50 -2.74 16.38
C TYR A 696 28.70 -4.26 16.30
N SER A 697 27.89 -4.99 17.05
CA SER A 697 27.99 -6.45 17.19
C SER A 697 27.66 -7.23 15.92
N ALA A 698 26.75 -6.74 15.08
CA ALA A 698 26.31 -7.48 13.89
C ALA A 698 27.45 -7.70 12.86
N PRO A 699 28.24 -6.67 12.50
CA PRO A 699 29.40 -6.84 11.64
C PRO A 699 30.48 -7.76 12.21
N LEU A 700 30.67 -7.79 13.54
CA LEU A 700 31.60 -8.69 14.22
C LEU A 700 31.15 -10.15 14.10
N CYS A 701 29.84 -10.43 14.25
CA CYS A 701 29.31 -11.76 14.02
C CYS A 701 29.53 -12.25 12.57
N ALA A 702 29.31 -11.40 11.57
CA ALA A 702 29.58 -11.75 10.18
C ALA A 702 31.07 -12.05 9.95
N LEU A 703 31.97 -11.23 10.52
CA LEU A 703 33.42 -11.44 10.41
C LEU A 703 33.83 -12.76 11.07
N ALA A 704 33.30 -13.07 12.25
CA ALA A 704 33.56 -14.31 12.96
C ALA A 704 33.21 -15.55 12.14
N ILE A 705 32.08 -15.54 11.42
CA ILE A 705 31.68 -16.65 10.54
C ILE A 705 32.66 -16.78 9.37
N ILE A 706 33.02 -15.67 8.73
CA ILE A 706 33.96 -15.66 7.60
C ILE A 706 35.34 -16.17 8.04
N ASP A 707 35.82 -15.73 9.21
CA ASP A 707 37.11 -16.14 9.77
C ASP A 707 37.11 -17.61 10.17
N ALA A 708 35.99 -18.11 10.73
CA ALA A 708 35.84 -19.53 11.02
C ALA A 708 35.93 -20.38 9.75
N MET A 709 35.25 -19.97 8.68
CA MET A 709 35.24 -20.68 7.39
C MET A 709 36.60 -20.60 6.65
N LEU A 710 37.40 -19.56 6.92
CA LEU A 710 38.79 -19.44 6.45
C LEU A 710 39.80 -20.23 7.30
N GLY A 711 39.36 -20.88 8.38
CA GLY A 711 40.23 -21.62 9.31
C GLY A 711 40.96 -20.74 10.34
N ARG A 712 40.59 -19.47 10.47
CA ARG A 712 41.13 -18.50 11.46
C ARG A 712 40.42 -18.66 12.80
N LYS A 713 40.59 -19.83 13.41
CA LYS A 713 39.85 -20.26 14.61
C LYS A 713 39.88 -19.25 15.75
N ASP A 714 41.06 -18.77 16.14
CA ASP A 714 41.21 -17.92 17.33
C ASP A 714 40.58 -16.53 17.10
N ASP A 715 40.73 -15.98 15.90
CA ASP A 715 40.11 -14.71 15.49
C ASP A 715 38.58 -14.85 15.53
N ALA A 716 38.04 -15.90 14.89
CA ALA A 716 36.62 -16.18 14.83
C ALA A 716 35.96 -16.31 16.22
N LEU A 717 36.58 -17.08 17.12
CA LEU A 717 36.05 -17.28 18.46
C LEU A 717 36.10 -16.00 19.30
N LYS A 718 37.17 -15.21 19.16
CA LYS A 718 37.32 -13.92 19.85
C LYS A 718 36.28 -12.90 19.37
N GLU A 719 36.11 -12.76 18.07
CA GLU A 719 35.18 -11.81 17.46
C GLU A 719 33.72 -12.18 17.76
N GLY A 720 33.38 -13.47 17.65
CA GLY A 720 32.04 -13.96 17.96
C GLY A 720 31.67 -13.79 19.44
N GLN A 721 32.62 -14.06 20.35
CA GLN A 721 32.44 -13.82 21.77
C GLN A 721 32.25 -12.32 22.06
N ARG A 722 33.07 -11.46 21.45
CA ARG A 722 32.96 -10.00 21.56
C ARG A 722 31.59 -9.49 21.09
N ALA A 723 31.07 -10.04 20.00
CA ALA A 723 29.75 -9.67 19.50
C ALA A 723 28.65 -9.98 20.54
N VAL A 724 28.65 -11.20 21.12
CA VAL A 724 27.70 -11.62 22.16
C VAL A 724 27.82 -10.76 23.43
N GLU A 725 29.02 -10.31 23.79
CA GLU A 725 29.25 -9.40 24.92
C GLU A 725 28.71 -7.99 24.67
N LEU A 726 28.85 -7.49 23.44
CA LEU A 726 28.34 -6.17 23.04
C LEU A 726 26.80 -6.13 22.98
N THR A 727 26.12 -7.25 22.79
CA THR A 727 24.65 -7.29 22.85
C THR A 727 24.15 -8.57 23.54
N PRO A 728 24.15 -8.57 24.88
CA PRO A 728 23.61 -9.69 25.65
C PRO A 728 22.10 -9.85 25.42
N VAL A 729 21.62 -11.09 25.48
CA VAL A 729 20.18 -11.45 25.39
C VAL A 729 19.34 -10.74 26.46
N SER A 730 19.92 -10.49 27.64
CA SER A 730 19.26 -9.77 28.73
C SER A 730 19.02 -8.29 28.43
N THR A 731 19.80 -7.72 27.51
CA THR A 731 19.67 -6.32 27.09
C THR A 731 18.78 -6.23 25.86
N ASP A 732 18.99 -7.10 24.86
CA ASP A 732 18.18 -7.18 23.64
C ASP A 732 17.89 -8.64 23.30
N ALA A 733 16.66 -9.09 23.55
CA ALA A 733 16.23 -10.46 23.35
C ALA A 733 16.15 -10.87 21.87
N VAL A 734 16.08 -9.90 20.95
CA VAL A 734 16.05 -10.14 19.51
C VAL A 734 17.48 -10.25 18.99
N SER A 735 18.24 -9.16 19.05
CA SER A 735 19.60 -9.11 18.49
C SER A 735 20.57 -10.00 19.27
N GLY A 736 20.41 -10.13 20.59
CA GLY A 736 21.28 -10.96 21.41
C GLY A 736 21.09 -12.47 21.18
N THR A 737 19.87 -12.92 20.86
CA THR A 737 19.66 -14.33 20.48
C THR A 737 20.17 -14.59 19.08
N GLU A 738 20.01 -13.63 18.17
CA GLU A 738 20.53 -13.70 16.82
C GLU A 738 22.06 -13.90 16.80
N GLN A 739 22.78 -13.08 17.57
CA GLN A 739 24.24 -13.16 17.67
C GLN A 739 24.72 -14.46 18.28
N ARG A 740 24.00 -15.03 19.25
CA ARG A 740 24.34 -16.34 19.82
C ARG A 740 24.15 -17.47 18.82
N VAL A 741 23.07 -17.46 18.04
CA VAL A 741 22.85 -18.47 16.99
C VAL A 741 23.95 -18.38 15.94
N LEU A 742 24.30 -17.18 15.49
CA LEU A 742 25.36 -16.97 14.50
C LEU A 742 26.76 -17.24 15.06
N PHE A 743 26.99 -17.00 16.34
CA PHE A 743 28.22 -17.41 17.01
C PHE A 743 28.34 -18.94 17.06
N ALA A 744 27.24 -19.66 17.28
CA ALA A 744 27.25 -21.13 17.17
C ALA A 744 27.62 -21.61 15.75
N VAL A 745 27.20 -20.90 14.69
CA VAL A 745 27.68 -21.17 13.32
C VAL A 745 29.20 -20.99 13.25
N ALA A 746 29.74 -19.87 13.71
CA ALA A 746 31.17 -19.62 13.71
C ALA A 746 31.94 -20.68 14.53
N SER A 747 31.47 -21.03 15.73
CA SER A 747 32.05 -22.09 16.57
C SER A 747 32.06 -23.45 15.86
N ALA A 748 30.98 -23.81 15.16
CA ALA A 748 30.90 -25.06 14.41
C ALA A 748 31.96 -25.12 13.28
N TRP A 749 32.07 -24.07 12.49
CA TRP A 749 33.06 -23.97 11.41
C TRP A 749 34.51 -23.87 11.92
N ALA A 750 34.71 -23.25 13.09
CA ALA A 750 36.01 -23.19 13.76
C ALA A 750 36.40 -24.52 14.47
N GLY A 751 35.55 -25.55 14.40
CA GLY A 751 35.77 -26.86 15.02
C GLY A 751 35.50 -26.91 16.53
N ALA A 752 34.97 -25.86 17.13
CA ALA A 752 34.53 -25.82 18.53
C ALA A 752 33.10 -26.39 18.68
N LYS A 753 32.93 -27.67 18.31
CA LYS A 753 31.60 -28.30 18.18
C LYS A 753 30.81 -28.32 19.48
N ASP A 754 31.42 -28.65 20.62
CA ASP A 754 30.71 -28.67 21.91
C ASP A 754 30.14 -27.29 22.26
N GLN A 755 30.93 -26.23 22.08
CA GLN A 755 30.49 -24.86 22.29
C GLN A 755 29.33 -24.48 21.34
N ALA A 756 29.38 -24.92 20.08
CA ALA A 756 28.29 -24.68 19.12
C ALA A 756 27.00 -25.40 19.55
N LEU A 757 27.11 -26.66 19.97
CA LEU A 757 25.99 -27.49 20.41
C LEU A 757 25.35 -26.97 21.70
N ASP A 758 26.16 -26.56 22.68
CA ASP A 758 25.67 -25.99 23.94
C ASP A 758 24.88 -24.70 23.69
N GLN A 759 25.37 -23.84 22.81
CA GLN A 759 24.68 -22.61 22.40
C GLN A 759 23.37 -22.93 21.68
N LEU A 760 23.37 -23.87 20.73
CA LEU A 760 22.18 -24.28 20.01
C LEU A 760 21.11 -24.86 20.93
N GLU A 761 21.49 -25.75 21.84
CA GLU A 761 20.56 -26.35 22.79
C GLU A 761 19.89 -25.28 23.66
N ALA A 762 20.65 -24.31 24.16
CA ALA A 762 20.10 -23.17 24.89
C ALA A 762 19.12 -22.36 24.03
N MET A 763 19.44 -22.10 22.76
CA MET A 763 18.59 -21.30 21.86
C MET A 763 17.28 -22.01 21.46
N THR A 764 17.23 -23.34 21.49
CA THR A 764 15.95 -24.07 21.29
C THR A 764 14.91 -23.78 22.38
N LYS A 765 15.36 -23.35 23.56
CA LYS A 765 14.50 -23.06 24.73
C LYS A 765 14.11 -21.57 24.83
N THR A 766 14.71 -20.71 24.00
CA THR A 766 14.47 -19.27 23.98
C THR A 766 13.79 -18.87 22.66
N PRO A 767 12.85 -17.91 22.67
CA PRO A 767 12.36 -17.32 21.42
C PRO A 767 13.52 -16.71 20.63
N CYS A 768 13.71 -17.17 19.40
CA CYS A 768 14.77 -16.76 18.49
C CYS A 768 14.37 -17.15 17.06
N PHE A 769 15.08 -16.63 16.05
CA PHE A 769 14.74 -16.90 14.65
C PHE A 769 14.94 -18.38 14.24
N LEU A 770 15.72 -19.15 15.03
CA LEU A 770 16.11 -20.52 14.73
C LEU A 770 14.89 -21.45 14.56
N SER A 771 14.82 -22.10 13.40
CA SER A 771 13.73 -23.00 13.00
C SER A 771 14.22 -24.41 12.64
N TYR A 772 13.28 -25.36 12.62
CA TYR A 772 13.54 -26.74 12.14
C TYR A 772 14.09 -26.75 10.71
N GLY A 773 13.44 -26.00 9.81
CA GLY A 773 13.88 -25.87 8.42
C GLY A 773 15.31 -25.35 8.28
N GLN A 774 15.66 -24.31 9.03
CA GLN A 774 17.01 -23.76 8.99
C GLN A 774 18.05 -24.77 9.47
N LEU A 775 17.84 -25.42 10.62
CA LEU A 775 18.77 -26.43 11.13
C LEU A 775 18.94 -27.61 10.17
N LYS A 776 17.83 -28.07 9.56
CA LYS A 776 17.83 -29.24 8.69
C LYS A 776 18.43 -28.98 7.31
N LEU A 777 18.20 -27.79 6.74
CA LEU A 777 18.48 -27.51 5.33
C LEU A 777 19.68 -26.60 5.10
N GLN A 778 19.90 -25.58 5.94
CA GLN A 778 20.94 -24.58 5.67
C GLN A 778 22.35 -25.19 5.72
N PRO A 779 23.26 -24.79 4.81
CA PRO A 779 24.64 -25.27 4.80
C PRO A 779 25.49 -24.70 5.94
N TYR A 780 25.02 -23.66 6.64
CA TYR A 780 25.70 -23.12 7.83
C TYR A 780 25.97 -24.17 8.91
N TRP A 781 25.13 -25.21 8.98
CA TRP A 781 25.21 -26.27 9.98
C TRP A 781 25.90 -27.55 9.50
N ASP A 782 26.43 -27.57 8.26
CA ASP A 782 27.11 -28.74 7.69
C ASP A 782 28.22 -29.32 8.58
N PRO A 783 29.05 -28.54 9.30
CA PRO A 783 30.06 -29.08 10.21
C PRO A 783 29.51 -29.90 11.38
N LEU A 784 28.23 -29.74 11.74
CA LEU A 784 27.58 -30.44 12.85
C LEU A 784 26.74 -31.64 12.39
N ARG A 785 26.44 -31.76 11.09
CA ARG A 785 25.62 -32.88 10.58
C ARG A 785 26.29 -34.22 10.87
N GLY A 786 25.50 -35.21 11.31
CA GLY A 786 26.01 -36.52 11.73
C GLY A 786 26.51 -36.58 13.18
N ASP A 787 26.56 -35.46 13.90
CA ASP A 787 26.74 -35.46 15.35
C ASP A 787 25.42 -35.84 16.05
N PRO A 788 25.39 -36.87 16.92
CA PRO A 788 24.16 -37.30 17.59
C PRO A 788 23.46 -36.20 18.41
N ARG A 789 24.22 -35.28 19.03
CA ARG A 789 23.64 -34.16 19.80
C ARG A 789 22.98 -33.16 18.86
N PHE A 790 23.59 -32.88 17.71
CA PHE A 790 23.00 -32.00 16.70
C PHE A 790 21.69 -32.58 16.16
N GLU A 791 21.66 -33.87 15.80
CA GLU A 791 20.45 -34.52 15.30
C GLU A 791 19.32 -34.53 16.33
N GLN A 792 19.63 -34.65 17.63
CA GLN A 792 18.65 -34.50 18.71
C GLN A 792 18.11 -33.07 18.80
N ILE A 793 18.96 -32.05 18.67
CA ILE A 793 18.54 -30.65 18.64
C ILE A 793 17.61 -30.40 17.44
N VAL A 794 17.96 -30.89 16.24
CA VAL A 794 17.11 -30.81 15.04
C VAL A 794 15.76 -31.48 15.28
N ALA A 795 15.76 -32.71 15.81
CA ALA A 795 14.54 -33.46 16.11
C ALA A 795 13.66 -32.76 17.16
N SER A 796 14.25 -32.05 18.12
CA SER A 796 13.50 -31.32 19.16
C SER A 796 12.62 -30.20 18.61
N LEU A 797 13.00 -29.62 17.46
CA LEU A 797 12.25 -28.57 16.77
C LEU A 797 11.35 -29.10 15.66
N ALA A 798 11.42 -30.40 15.34
CA ALA A 798 10.59 -30.98 14.29
C ALA A 798 9.10 -30.82 14.61
N PRO A 799 8.24 -30.65 13.57
CA PRO A 799 6.79 -30.65 13.75
C PRO A 799 6.36 -31.89 14.52
N LYS A 800 5.70 -31.69 15.67
CA LYS A 800 5.08 -32.80 16.38
C LYS A 800 3.86 -33.23 15.59
N GLU A 801 3.80 -34.50 15.18
CA GLU A 801 2.57 -35.06 14.62
C GLU A 801 1.48 -34.95 15.68
N THR A 802 0.49 -34.09 15.45
CA THR A 802 -0.76 -34.16 16.20
C THR A 802 -1.42 -35.47 15.83
N SER A 803 -1.42 -36.46 16.73
CA SER A 803 -2.23 -37.67 16.53
C SER A 803 -3.66 -37.23 16.27
N LYS A 804 -4.17 -37.56 15.09
CA LYS A 804 -5.52 -37.20 14.65
C LYS A 804 -6.60 -37.74 15.59
#